data_AF-A0A8T6F3H2-F1
#
_entry.id   AF-A0A8T6F3H2-F1
#
_cell.length_a   1.000
_cell.length_b   1.000
_cell.length_c   1.000
_cell.angle_alpha   90.00
_cell.angle_beta   90.00
_cell.angle_gamma   90.00
#
_symmetry.space_group_name_H-M   'P 1'
#
loop_
_entity.id
_entity.type
_entity.pdbx_description
1 polymer ?
#
loop_
_entity_poly.entity_id
_entity_poly.type
_entity_poly.pdbx_seq_one_letter_code
_entity_poly.pdbx_strand_id
1 'polypeptide(L)'
;MPDSPSNEETPTLTLRLHAFGRHGEALAETDDGKPVFVFGGIPGETVTAEVVATRRGYVAARVTDVADPSPHRVEPACHYFGECTGCQWQHVAYERQLEMKREALSDALQRVGGLDVEPQPTLPSPDTLGYRNHARFTVSKQGGRLGYVHKERRRHVEVEECLLMAPWINHALASLQGHAAETTQLSLRYGVHTGDYLLQPTFQNMDVPLASGQRHYHEALLGHRFRVSSPSFFQVNTRQAEQMAELVMSLLRLDGSQTVVDAYAGVATFAVLMADRAQRVIAVEESKSAVADARVNIEGIPNVELRQARTEDVLSELAAEGVDAVLLDPPRAGCMPGTLDALLDVPPERVVYVSCDPETLARDLAILTAGPFRIEQVRPVDMFPQTYHVEAVATLARDDERLAALRAREALVLASSSPRRTEILGRLGLPFETVEPGVDEPEAAPGADPVEVAQGLALAKARAVASRRSAGTVLGADTVVELDGAVLGKPVDDGDAARMLRDLRGREHRVITAVALVDAATGETAEAYRASRVVMRDYTDDEIAAYVASGAPMDKAGAYGVQDEAFAPASEVRGCYLNVVGLPVCETLKLAERFGLRLRPRLPLNESWEQWPALERCPACTGQVHPKPLSGRSKR
;
A
#
# COMPACT_ATOMS: atom_id res chain seq x y z
N MET A 1 24.06 -25.44 -47.97
CA MET A 1 24.04 -26.52 -46.97
C MET A 1 24.96 -26.10 -45.82
N PRO A 2 24.48 -25.38 -44.80
CA PRO A 2 25.17 -25.32 -43.53
C PRO A 2 24.71 -26.51 -42.66
N ASP A 3 25.64 -27.01 -41.87
CA ASP A 3 25.56 -28.24 -41.08
C ASP A 3 24.30 -28.34 -40.20
N SER A 4 23.68 -29.52 -40.26
CA SER A 4 22.66 -29.97 -39.32
C SER A 4 23.23 -29.96 -37.89
N PRO A 5 22.56 -29.34 -36.90
CA PRO A 5 23.01 -29.44 -35.52
C PRO A 5 22.87 -30.89 -35.06
N SER A 6 23.93 -31.39 -34.41
CA SER A 6 23.98 -32.67 -33.73
C SER A 6 22.80 -32.83 -32.77
N ASN A 7 22.10 -33.96 -32.90
CA ASN A 7 20.93 -34.35 -32.11
C ASN A 7 21.37 -34.75 -30.68
N GLU A 8 21.67 -33.78 -29.81
CA GLU A 8 21.72 -34.05 -28.37
C GLU A 8 20.28 -34.23 -27.87
N GLU A 9 19.92 -35.45 -27.48
CA GLU A 9 18.62 -35.75 -26.90
C GLU A 9 18.38 -34.83 -25.70
N THR A 10 17.33 -33.99 -25.79
CA THR A 10 16.97 -33.09 -24.71
C THR A 10 16.48 -33.93 -23.54
N PRO A 11 17.01 -33.75 -22.32
CA PRO A 11 16.64 -34.59 -21.19
C PRO A 11 15.13 -34.47 -20.89
N THR A 12 14.48 -35.60 -20.60
CA THR A 12 13.06 -35.68 -20.27
C THR A 12 12.84 -36.12 -18.82
N LEU A 13 11.72 -35.70 -18.24
CA LEU A 13 11.30 -36.03 -16.88
C LEU A 13 9.87 -36.57 -16.91
N THR A 14 9.60 -37.63 -16.13
CA THR A 14 8.22 -38.06 -15.85
C THR A 14 7.77 -37.42 -14.54
N LEU A 15 6.68 -36.66 -14.55
CA LEU A 15 6.27 -35.80 -13.44
C LEU A 15 4.78 -35.95 -13.16
N ARG A 16 4.40 -35.96 -11.88
CA ARG A 16 3.02 -35.77 -11.43
C ARG A 16 2.81 -34.29 -11.09
N LEU A 17 1.87 -33.65 -11.78
CA LEU A 17 1.58 -32.23 -11.62
C LEU A 17 0.60 -32.02 -10.46
N HIS A 18 0.85 -31.04 -9.58
CA HIS A 18 0.06 -30.87 -8.35
C HIS A 18 -0.59 -29.50 -8.16
N ALA A 19 -0.10 -28.44 -8.81
CA ALA A 19 -0.66 -27.09 -8.69
C ALA A 19 -0.35 -26.23 -9.91
N PHE A 20 -1.01 -25.09 -10.06
CA PHE A 20 -0.59 -24.05 -11.01
C PHE A 20 0.36 -23.06 -10.34
N GLY A 21 1.35 -22.63 -11.10
CA GLY A 21 2.24 -21.52 -10.77
C GLY A 21 1.66 -20.18 -11.23
N ARG A 22 2.31 -19.11 -10.79
CA ARG A 22 1.83 -17.73 -10.97
C ARG A 22 1.77 -17.25 -12.43
N HIS A 23 2.40 -17.93 -13.39
CA HIS A 23 2.29 -17.57 -14.82
C HIS A 23 1.61 -18.64 -15.67
N GLY A 24 0.81 -19.50 -15.05
CA GLY A 24 -0.02 -20.50 -15.74
C GLY A 24 0.68 -21.81 -16.05
N GLU A 25 1.98 -21.94 -15.76
CA GLU A 25 2.68 -23.22 -15.73
C GLU A 25 2.13 -24.16 -14.64
N ALA A 26 2.17 -25.47 -14.87
CA ALA A 26 1.92 -26.44 -13.81
C ALA A 26 3.20 -26.65 -12.97
N LEU A 27 3.02 -27.02 -11.70
CA LEU A 27 4.10 -27.28 -10.75
C LEU A 27 4.25 -28.78 -10.52
N ALA A 28 5.51 -29.20 -10.48
CA ALA A 28 5.93 -30.51 -10.01
C ALA A 28 7.25 -30.36 -9.24
N GLU A 29 7.70 -31.44 -8.62
CA GLU A 29 9.00 -31.54 -7.98
C GLU A 29 9.75 -32.74 -8.54
N THR A 30 11.06 -32.62 -8.68
CA THR A 30 11.94 -33.76 -8.97
C THR A 30 12.13 -34.62 -7.73
N ASP A 31 12.69 -35.83 -7.88
CA ASP A 31 12.97 -36.73 -6.76
C ASP A 31 13.93 -36.13 -5.70
N ASP A 32 14.79 -35.20 -6.11
CA ASP A 32 15.69 -34.43 -5.22
C ASP A 32 15.06 -33.14 -4.65
N GLY A 33 13.73 -32.95 -4.83
CA GLY A 33 12.96 -31.86 -4.24
C GLY A 33 13.11 -30.51 -4.95
N LYS A 34 13.61 -30.50 -6.19
CA LYS A 34 13.77 -29.26 -6.96
C LYS A 34 12.46 -28.90 -7.68
N PRO A 35 11.97 -27.65 -7.59
CA PRO A 35 10.73 -27.26 -8.26
C PRO A 35 10.89 -27.27 -9.79
N VAL A 36 9.88 -27.80 -10.46
CA VAL A 36 9.77 -27.88 -11.91
C VAL A 36 8.53 -27.11 -12.37
N PHE A 37 8.75 -26.13 -13.23
CA PHE A 37 7.72 -25.33 -13.90
C PHE A 37 7.44 -25.95 -15.27
N VAL A 38 6.28 -26.57 -15.43
CA VAL A 38 5.91 -27.38 -16.59
C VAL A 38 4.89 -26.64 -17.45
N PHE A 39 5.32 -26.13 -18.60
CA PHE A 39 4.42 -25.54 -19.60
C PHE A 39 3.59 -26.63 -20.30
N GLY A 40 2.29 -26.37 -20.52
CA GLY A 40 1.39 -27.29 -21.23
C GLY A 40 0.79 -28.41 -20.36
N GLY A 41 1.06 -28.40 -19.06
CA GLY A 41 0.50 -29.32 -18.08
C GLY A 41 -0.77 -28.80 -17.40
N ILE A 42 -1.55 -29.71 -16.82
CA ILE A 42 -2.69 -29.43 -15.95
C ILE A 42 -2.48 -30.17 -14.62
N PRO A 43 -2.66 -29.54 -13.44
CA PRO A 43 -2.62 -30.22 -12.15
C PRO A 43 -3.51 -31.46 -12.12
N GLY A 44 -2.99 -32.53 -11.51
CA GLY A 44 -3.59 -33.85 -11.52
C GLY A 44 -3.08 -34.77 -12.63
N GLU A 45 -2.39 -34.25 -13.65
CA GLU A 45 -1.86 -35.09 -14.72
C GLU A 45 -0.53 -35.75 -14.39
N THR A 46 -0.28 -36.90 -15.00
CA THR A 46 1.05 -37.50 -15.12
C THR A 46 1.57 -37.26 -16.54
N VAL A 47 2.72 -36.60 -16.66
CA VAL A 47 3.26 -36.14 -17.95
C VAL A 47 4.72 -36.55 -18.14
N THR A 48 5.12 -36.75 -19.39
CA THR A 48 6.52 -36.68 -19.80
C THR A 48 6.79 -35.27 -20.29
N ALA A 49 7.83 -34.61 -19.75
CA ALA A 49 8.19 -33.25 -20.10
C ALA A 49 9.67 -33.14 -20.50
N GLU A 50 9.94 -32.45 -21.61
CA GLU A 50 11.30 -32.08 -22.01
C GLU A 50 11.81 -30.91 -21.17
N VAL A 51 13.07 -30.93 -20.76
CA VAL A 51 13.70 -29.82 -20.04
C VAL A 51 14.05 -28.71 -21.03
N VAL A 52 13.40 -27.56 -20.87
CA VAL A 52 13.62 -26.36 -21.70
C VAL A 52 14.80 -25.54 -21.17
N ALA A 53 14.94 -25.43 -19.85
CA ALA A 53 16.05 -24.73 -19.23
C ALA A 53 16.26 -25.17 -17.77
N THR A 54 17.53 -25.33 -17.37
CA THR A 54 17.90 -25.56 -15.97
C THR A 54 18.45 -24.27 -15.37
N ARG A 55 17.91 -23.85 -14.23
CA ARG A 55 18.39 -22.71 -13.44
C ARG A 55 18.82 -23.17 -12.06
N ARG A 56 19.52 -22.28 -11.33
CA ARG A 56 20.04 -22.58 -9.98
C ARG A 56 18.93 -22.99 -9.00
N GLY A 57 17.74 -22.39 -9.11
CA GLY A 57 16.62 -22.62 -8.18
C GLY A 57 15.44 -23.41 -8.74
N TYR A 58 15.38 -23.69 -10.04
CA TYR A 58 14.25 -24.39 -10.66
C TYR A 58 14.62 -25.03 -12.00
N VAL A 59 13.74 -25.89 -12.49
CA VAL A 59 13.77 -26.44 -13.85
C VAL A 59 12.54 -25.94 -14.61
N ALA A 60 12.73 -25.45 -15.84
CA ALA A 60 11.64 -25.16 -16.76
C ALA A 60 11.52 -26.32 -17.74
N ALA A 61 10.34 -26.89 -17.86
CA ALA A 61 10.04 -28.03 -18.73
C ALA A 61 8.78 -27.77 -19.56
N ARG A 62 8.60 -28.55 -20.62
CA ARG A 62 7.42 -28.50 -21.51
C ARG A 62 6.88 -29.91 -21.70
N VAL A 63 5.57 -30.08 -21.56
CA VAL A 63 4.91 -31.36 -21.81
C VAL A 63 5.15 -31.81 -23.25
N THR A 64 5.59 -33.06 -23.42
CA THR A 64 5.73 -33.74 -24.71
C THR A 64 4.72 -34.88 -24.86
N ASP A 65 4.35 -35.54 -23.75
CA ASP A 65 3.38 -36.63 -23.72
C ASP A 65 2.59 -36.62 -22.41
N VAL A 66 1.33 -37.05 -22.44
CA VAL A 66 0.43 -37.06 -21.29
C VAL A 66 -0.07 -38.48 -21.06
N ALA A 67 0.43 -39.12 -20.01
CA ALA A 67 0.11 -40.51 -19.68
C ALA A 67 -1.25 -40.64 -18.96
N ASP A 68 -1.59 -39.66 -18.11
CA ASP A 68 -2.85 -39.59 -17.37
C ASP A 68 -3.45 -38.18 -17.57
N PRO A 69 -4.30 -37.98 -18.60
CA PRO A 69 -4.80 -36.66 -18.96
C PRO A 69 -5.93 -36.18 -18.04
N SER A 70 -5.96 -34.88 -17.79
CA SER A 70 -7.08 -34.24 -17.10
C SER A 70 -8.35 -34.32 -17.96
N PRO A 71 -9.54 -34.50 -17.36
CA PRO A 71 -10.80 -34.41 -18.10
C PRO A 71 -11.03 -33.03 -18.76
N HIS A 72 -10.28 -32.00 -18.33
CA HIS A 72 -10.34 -30.65 -18.90
C HIS A 72 -9.28 -30.40 -19.98
N ARG A 73 -8.50 -31.40 -20.38
CA ARG A 73 -7.53 -31.26 -21.47
C ARG A 73 -8.25 -31.15 -22.81
N VAL A 74 -7.89 -30.15 -23.58
CA VAL A 74 -8.35 -29.96 -24.97
C VAL A 74 -7.14 -29.79 -25.89
N GLU A 75 -7.34 -30.02 -27.19
CA GLU A 75 -6.30 -29.79 -28.18
C GLU A 75 -6.16 -28.27 -28.44
N PRO A 76 -4.96 -27.68 -28.30
CA PRO A 76 -4.74 -26.28 -28.62
C PRO A 76 -5.08 -25.96 -30.08
N ALA A 77 -5.94 -24.96 -30.29
CA ALA A 77 -6.33 -24.56 -31.65
C ALA A 77 -5.19 -23.88 -32.43
N CYS A 78 -4.25 -23.22 -31.75
CA CYS A 78 -3.15 -22.48 -32.38
C CYS A 78 -1.94 -23.40 -32.60
N HIS A 79 -1.50 -23.58 -33.85
CA HIS A 79 -0.28 -24.35 -34.15
C HIS A 79 1.01 -23.74 -33.57
N TYR A 80 0.98 -22.47 -33.16
CA TYR A 80 2.13 -21.83 -32.51
C TYR A 80 2.14 -22.08 -30.99
N PHE A 81 1.13 -22.73 -30.41
CA PHE A 81 1.07 -22.93 -28.97
C PHE A 81 2.30 -23.69 -28.44
N GLY A 82 2.91 -23.16 -27.38
CA GLY A 82 4.16 -23.69 -26.81
C GLY A 82 5.44 -23.16 -27.45
N GLU A 83 5.40 -22.77 -28.73
CA GLU A 83 6.50 -22.04 -29.39
C GLU A 83 6.34 -20.53 -29.22
N CYS A 84 5.15 -20.02 -29.48
CA CYS A 84 4.71 -18.72 -29.03
C CYS A 84 4.29 -18.82 -27.56
N THR A 85 4.94 -18.04 -26.70
CA THR A 85 4.63 -17.99 -25.26
C THR A 85 3.55 -16.96 -24.90
N GLY A 86 2.75 -16.52 -25.88
CA GLY A 86 1.69 -15.53 -25.68
C GLY A 86 0.46 -16.08 -24.96
N CYS A 87 0.10 -17.34 -25.22
CA CYS A 87 -0.97 -18.06 -24.51
C CYS A 87 -0.35 -19.11 -23.58
N GLN A 88 -1.05 -19.41 -22.48
CA GLN A 88 -0.58 -20.41 -21.51
C GLN A 88 -1.56 -21.56 -21.33
N TRP A 89 -2.84 -21.38 -21.68
CA TRP A 89 -3.92 -22.33 -21.35
C TRP A 89 -4.76 -22.79 -22.54
N GLN A 90 -4.28 -22.70 -23.79
CA GLN A 90 -5.07 -23.23 -24.91
C GLN A 90 -5.30 -24.75 -24.84
N HIS A 91 -4.51 -25.47 -24.04
CA HIS A 91 -4.71 -26.90 -23.77
C HIS A 91 -5.72 -27.18 -22.64
N VAL A 92 -6.34 -26.14 -22.06
CA VAL A 92 -7.29 -26.22 -20.94
C VAL A 92 -8.67 -25.78 -21.40
N ALA A 93 -9.69 -26.60 -21.15
CA ALA A 93 -11.09 -26.27 -21.41
C ALA A 93 -11.47 -24.92 -20.78
N TYR A 94 -12.26 -24.12 -21.50
CA TYR A 94 -12.50 -22.72 -21.13
C TYR A 94 -13.18 -22.58 -19.76
N GLU A 95 -14.13 -23.44 -19.45
CA GLU A 95 -14.82 -23.48 -18.15
C GLU A 95 -13.83 -23.68 -17.01
N ARG A 96 -12.83 -24.55 -17.21
CA ARG A 96 -11.78 -24.78 -16.21
C ARG A 96 -10.85 -23.58 -16.09
N GLN A 97 -10.58 -22.83 -17.17
CA GLN A 97 -9.84 -21.56 -17.08
C GLN A 97 -10.57 -20.56 -16.16
N LEU A 98 -11.89 -20.44 -16.27
CA LEU A 98 -12.69 -19.53 -15.44
C LEU A 98 -12.59 -19.91 -13.95
N GLU A 99 -12.68 -21.20 -13.64
CA GLU A 99 -12.50 -21.72 -12.28
C GLU A 99 -11.09 -21.42 -11.74
N MET A 100 -10.06 -21.69 -12.54
CA MET A 100 -8.67 -21.43 -12.16
C MET A 100 -8.40 -19.95 -11.86
N LYS A 101 -9.01 -19.03 -12.61
CA LYS A 101 -8.90 -17.58 -12.32
C LYS A 101 -9.57 -17.20 -11.01
N ARG A 102 -10.70 -17.83 -10.68
CA ARG A 102 -11.38 -17.65 -9.40
C ARG A 102 -10.55 -18.20 -8.25
N GLU A 103 -10.00 -19.41 -8.41
CA GLU A 103 -9.09 -20.04 -7.43
C GLU A 103 -7.85 -19.17 -7.18
N ALA A 104 -7.24 -18.62 -8.23
CA ALA A 104 -6.08 -17.73 -8.11
C ALA A 104 -6.39 -16.44 -7.34
N LEU A 105 -7.57 -15.85 -7.55
CA LEU A 105 -8.02 -14.70 -6.78
C LEU A 105 -8.30 -15.07 -5.32
N SER A 106 -8.93 -16.22 -5.08
CA SER A 106 -9.19 -16.72 -3.72
C SER A 106 -7.90 -16.95 -2.94
N ASP A 107 -6.89 -17.59 -3.55
CA ASP A 107 -5.57 -17.77 -2.93
C ASP A 107 -4.93 -16.42 -2.58
N ALA A 108 -4.95 -15.45 -3.49
CA ALA A 108 -4.39 -14.14 -3.24
C ALA A 108 -5.07 -13.42 -2.07
N LEU A 109 -6.41 -13.41 -2.03
CA LEU A 109 -7.19 -12.81 -0.94
C LEU A 109 -6.84 -13.43 0.41
N GLN A 110 -6.75 -14.76 0.49
CA GLN A 110 -6.45 -15.46 1.73
C GLN A 110 -4.97 -15.32 2.13
N ARG A 111 -4.04 -15.64 1.22
CA ARG A 111 -2.60 -15.75 1.51
C ARG A 111 -1.94 -14.39 1.69
N VAL A 112 -2.31 -13.39 0.88
CA VAL A 112 -1.71 -12.05 0.91
C VAL A 112 -2.54 -11.12 1.76
N GLY A 113 -3.86 -11.13 1.58
CA GLY A 113 -4.78 -10.24 2.29
C GLY A 113 -5.14 -10.72 3.70
N GLY A 114 -5.02 -12.01 4.01
CA GLY A 114 -5.61 -12.59 5.23
C GLY A 114 -7.14 -12.47 5.26
N LEU A 115 -7.77 -12.33 4.09
CA LEU A 115 -9.20 -12.06 3.92
C LEU A 115 -9.97 -13.34 3.70
N ASP A 116 -11.01 -13.55 4.50
CA ASP A 116 -11.99 -14.64 4.31
C ASP A 116 -13.15 -14.14 3.46
N VAL A 117 -12.91 -14.03 2.15
CA VAL A 117 -13.90 -13.57 1.17
C VAL A 117 -13.90 -14.54 -0.02
N GLU A 118 -15.02 -15.21 -0.23
CA GLU A 118 -15.21 -16.08 -1.39
C GLU A 118 -15.47 -15.23 -2.65
N PRO A 119 -14.63 -15.33 -3.70
CA PRO A 119 -14.87 -14.60 -4.93
C PRO A 119 -16.12 -15.09 -5.66
N GLN A 120 -16.83 -14.17 -6.31
CA GLN A 120 -17.91 -14.49 -7.24
C GLN A 120 -17.39 -15.30 -8.44
N PRO A 121 -18.25 -16.04 -9.16
CA PRO A 121 -17.86 -16.70 -10.40
C PRO A 121 -17.24 -15.71 -11.41
N THR A 122 -16.12 -16.11 -12.01
CA THR A 122 -15.42 -15.34 -13.04
C THR A 122 -16.39 -14.95 -14.15
N LEU A 123 -16.45 -13.66 -14.47
CA LEU A 123 -17.24 -13.16 -15.60
C LEU A 123 -16.56 -13.62 -16.91
N PRO A 124 -17.19 -14.49 -17.72
CA PRO A 124 -16.59 -15.01 -18.95
C PRO A 124 -16.47 -13.90 -20.00
N SER A 125 -15.50 -14.02 -20.89
CA SER A 125 -15.38 -13.17 -22.07
C SER A 125 -16.42 -13.56 -23.12
N PRO A 126 -17.07 -12.59 -23.80
CA PRO A 126 -17.91 -12.86 -24.98
C PRO A 126 -17.19 -13.66 -26.06
N ASP A 127 -15.91 -13.37 -26.25
CA ASP A 127 -15.07 -14.00 -27.27
C ASP A 127 -13.81 -14.56 -26.61
N THR A 128 -13.54 -15.85 -26.84
CA THR A 128 -12.36 -16.54 -26.27
C THR A 128 -11.14 -16.49 -27.19
N LEU A 129 -11.35 -16.12 -28.45
CA LEU A 129 -10.39 -15.91 -29.53
C LEU A 129 -10.80 -14.66 -30.32
N GLY A 130 -9.90 -14.07 -31.10
CA GLY A 130 -10.21 -12.91 -31.96
C GLY A 130 -10.57 -11.62 -31.21
N TYR A 131 -10.45 -11.58 -29.89
CA TYR A 131 -10.87 -10.46 -29.05
C TYR A 131 -9.84 -9.32 -29.00
N ARG A 132 -8.57 -9.61 -29.26
CA ARG A 132 -7.46 -8.72 -28.93
C ARG A 132 -7.28 -7.64 -29.99
N ASN A 133 -7.45 -6.39 -29.58
CA ASN A 133 -7.43 -5.20 -30.44
C ASN A 133 -6.06 -4.48 -30.50
N HIS A 134 -5.05 -5.00 -29.79
CA HIS A 134 -3.70 -4.41 -29.71
C HIS A 134 -2.61 -5.48 -29.80
N ALA A 135 -1.77 -5.34 -30.83
CA ALA A 135 -0.56 -6.14 -31.03
C ALA A 135 0.70 -5.27 -30.91
N ARG A 136 1.75 -5.85 -30.32
CA ARG A 136 3.12 -5.35 -30.37
C ARG A 136 4.01 -6.44 -30.94
N PHE A 137 4.36 -6.31 -32.21
CA PHE A 137 5.17 -7.28 -32.93
C PHE A 137 6.66 -6.93 -32.85
N THR A 138 7.48 -7.95 -32.66
CA THR A 138 8.93 -7.87 -32.85
C THR A 138 9.26 -8.18 -34.30
N VAL A 139 10.11 -7.34 -34.90
CA VAL A 139 10.59 -7.53 -36.27
C VAL A 139 11.90 -8.30 -36.26
N SER A 140 12.01 -9.34 -37.06
CA SER A 140 13.26 -10.07 -37.25
C SER A 140 14.30 -9.20 -37.94
N LYS A 141 15.57 -9.34 -37.53
CA LYS A 141 16.70 -8.66 -38.21
C LYS A 141 16.90 -9.13 -39.65
N GLN A 142 16.48 -10.35 -39.96
CA GLN A 142 16.60 -10.97 -41.27
C GLN A 142 15.24 -10.95 -41.96
N GLY A 143 15.10 -10.05 -42.93
CA GLY A 143 13.96 -10.03 -43.84
C GLY A 143 12.67 -9.40 -43.30
N GLY A 144 12.68 -8.70 -42.16
CA GLY A 144 11.53 -7.89 -41.73
C GLY A 144 10.30 -8.71 -41.33
N ARG A 145 10.49 -9.93 -40.82
CA ARG A 145 9.40 -10.88 -40.49
C ARG A 145 8.85 -10.60 -39.10
N LEU A 146 7.53 -10.51 -38.97
CA LEU A 146 6.86 -10.15 -37.73
C LEU A 146 6.63 -11.39 -36.86
N GLY A 147 6.70 -11.19 -35.55
CA GLY A 147 6.67 -12.28 -34.60
C GLY A 147 6.69 -11.81 -33.16
N TYR A 148 6.89 -12.76 -32.26
CA TYR A 148 7.08 -12.52 -30.82
C TYR A 148 8.42 -13.06 -30.36
N VAL A 149 8.84 -12.68 -29.16
CA VAL A 149 10.03 -13.25 -28.51
C VAL A 149 9.58 -14.32 -27.53
N HIS A 150 10.09 -15.55 -27.68
CA HIS A 150 9.85 -16.63 -26.75
C HIS A 150 10.39 -16.26 -25.35
N LYS A 151 9.55 -16.35 -24.32
CA LYS A 151 9.87 -15.94 -22.93
C LYS A 151 11.18 -16.54 -22.39
N GLU A 152 11.31 -17.88 -22.47
CA GLU A 152 12.46 -18.61 -21.92
C GLU A 152 13.68 -18.66 -22.86
N ARG A 153 13.48 -19.07 -24.12
CA ARG A 153 14.57 -19.24 -25.10
C ARG A 153 15.10 -17.91 -25.68
N ARG A 154 14.38 -16.79 -25.47
CA ARG A 154 14.73 -15.44 -26.00
C ARG A 154 14.89 -15.41 -27.53
N ARG A 155 14.26 -16.35 -28.25
CA ARG A 155 14.31 -16.44 -29.72
C ARG A 155 13.10 -15.77 -30.35
N HIS A 156 13.30 -15.23 -31.56
CA HIS A 156 12.19 -14.74 -32.39
C HIS A 156 11.36 -15.93 -32.88
N VAL A 157 10.05 -15.79 -32.78
CA VAL A 157 9.04 -16.74 -33.26
C VAL A 157 8.20 -15.99 -34.26
N GLU A 158 8.44 -16.26 -35.53
CA GLU A 158 7.62 -15.74 -36.62
C GLU A 158 6.19 -16.26 -36.50
N VAL A 159 5.21 -15.40 -36.76
CA VAL A 159 3.80 -15.77 -36.81
C VAL A 159 3.16 -15.19 -38.07
N GLU A 160 2.38 -16.01 -38.76
CA GLU A 160 1.58 -15.59 -39.92
C GLU A 160 0.19 -15.10 -39.48
N GLU A 161 -0.29 -15.61 -38.35
CA GLU A 161 -1.52 -15.21 -37.70
C GLU A 161 -1.44 -15.41 -36.18
N CYS A 162 -2.34 -14.76 -35.44
CA CYS A 162 -2.55 -15.01 -34.03
C CYS A 162 -4.05 -15.17 -33.76
N LEU A 163 -4.46 -16.34 -33.26
CA LEU A 163 -5.87 -16.63 -32.98
C LEU A 163 -6.49 -15.72 -31.91
N LEU A 164 -5.70 -15.05 -31.08
CA LEU A 164 -6.23 -14.05 -30.13
C LEU A 164 -6.55 -12.72 -30.80
N MET A 165 -5.87 -12.38 -31.90
CA MET A 165 -5.95 -11.05 -32.49
C MET A 165 -7.22 -10.88 -33.30
N ALA A 166 -7.79 -9.68 -33.24
CA ALA A 166 -8.91 -9.30 -34.08
C ALA A 166 -8.61 -9.58 -35.57
N PRO A 167 -9.58 -10.03 -36.37
CA PRO A 167 -9.35 -10.43 -37.76
C PRO A 167 -8.61 -9.36 -38.59
N TRP A 168 -8.92 -8.09 -38.37
CA TRP A 168 -8.25 -6.98 -39.06
C TRP A 168 -6.76 -6.88 -38.73
N ILE A 169 -6.34 -7.18 -37.49
CA ILE A 169 -4.93 -7.19 -37.11
C ILE A 169 -4.19 -8.32 -37.83
N ASN A 170 -4.79 -9.51 -38.00
CA ASN A 170 -4.20 -10.59 -38.78
C ASN A 170 -4.10 -10.22 -40.28
N HIS A 171 -5.10 -9.53 -40.83
CA HIS A 171 -5.01 -8.97 -42.18
C HIS A 171 -3.86 -7.95 -42.33
N ALA A 172 -3.71 -7.06 -41.34
CA ALA A 172 -2.62 -6.10 -41.32
C ALA A 172 -1.24 -6.79 -41.18
N LEU A 173 -1.12 -7.78 -40.30
CA LEU A 173 0.06 -8.62 -40.13
C LEU A 173 0.48 -9.26 -41.46
N ALA A 174 -0.44 -9.91 -42.18
CA ALA A 174 -0.17 -10.51 -43.48
C ALA A 174 0.34 -9.48 -44.50
N SER A 175 -0.22 -8.27 -44.51
CA SER A 175 0.19 -7.18 -45.39
C SER A 175 1.58 -6.61 -45.06
N LEU A 176 1.98 -6.68 -43.79
CA LEU A 176 3.25 -6.13 -43.29
C LEU A 176 4.39 -7.15 -43.31
N GLN A 177 4.08 -8.43 -43.42
CA GLN A 177 5.06 -9.51 -43.31
C GLN A 177 6.15 -9.35 -44.38
N GLY A 178 7.40 -9.26 -43.94
CA GLY A 178 8.55 -9.09 -44.83
C GLY A 178 8.86 -7.64 -45.23
N HIS A 179 7.95 -6.70 -44.97
CA HIS A 179 8.06 -5.30 -45.41
C HIS A 179 8.51 -4.35 -44.29
N ALA A 180 8.67 -4.86 -43.06
CA ALA A 180 8.88 -4.04 -41.86
C ALA A 180 10.34 -3.90 -41.38
N ALA A 181 11.33 -4.25 -42.21
CA ALA A 181 12.74 -4.37 -41.82
C ALA A 181 13.40 -3.07 -41.30
N GLU A 182 12.79 -1.91 -41.53
CA GLU A 182 13.28 -0.59 -41.09
C GLU A 182 13.02 -0.27 -39.61
N THR A 183 12.29 -1.12 -38.90
CA THR A 183 12.08 -1.02 -37.44
C THR A 183 12.37 -2.35 -36.75
N THR A 184 12.52 -2.31 -35.42
CA THR A 184 12.70 -3.51 -34.58
C THR A 184 11.43 -3.91 -33.84
N GLN A 185 10.47 -2.98 -33.72
CA GLN A 185 9.18 -3.17 -33.06
C GLN A 185 8.09 -2.42 -33.83
N LEU A 186 6.89 -2.97 -33.81
CA LEU A 186 5.72 -2.40 -34.45
C LEU A 186 4.51 -2.55 -33.54
N SER A 187 3.73 -1.47 -33.39
CA SER A 187 2.48 -1.46 -32.63
C SER A 187 1.31 -1.29 -33.59
N LEU A 188 0.35 -2.22 -33.51
CA LEU A 188 -0.90 -2.19 -34.25
C LEU A 188 -2.06 -2.14 -33.28
N ARG A 189 -2.90 -1.11 -33.40
CA ARG A 189 -4.16 -1.01 -32.67
C ARG A 189 -5.32 -0.92 -33.65
N TYR A 190 -6.44 -1.49 -33.28
CA TYR A 190 -7.66 -1.51 -34.09
C TYR A 190 -8.86 -1.16 -33.22
N GLY A 191 -9.72 -0.27 -33.68
CA GLY A 191 -11.00 0.01 -33.06
C GLY A 191 -12.04 -0.98 -33.57
N VAL A 192 -12.39 -1.96 -32.75
CA VAL A 192 -13.33 -3.04 -33.05
C VAL A 192 -14.69 -2.50 -33.47
N HIS A 193 -15.16 -1.42 -32.86
CA HIS A 193 -16.46 -0.81 -33.17
C HIS A 193 -16.38 0.34 -34.18
N THR A 194 -15.19 0.89 -34.42
CA THR A 194 -15.01 2.08 -35.26
C THR A 194 -14.40 1.79 -36.62
N GLY A 195 -13.68 0.67 -36.76
CA GLY A 195 -12.83 0.36 -37.91
C GLY A 195 -11.57 1.25 -38.03
N ASP A 196 -11.35 2.16 -37.08
CA ASP A 196 -10.17 3.02 -37.05
C ASP A 196 -8.94 2.23 -36.60
N TYR A 197 -7.74 2.66 -36.96
CA TYR A 197 -6.53 1.92 -36.64
C TYR A 197 -5.31 2.82 -36.46
N LEU A 198 -4.31 2.28 -35.76
CA LEU A 198 -3.01 2.91 -35.60
C LEU A 198 -1.91 1.90 -35.90
N LEU A 199 -0.97 2.31 -36.74
CA LEU A 199 0.24 1.59 -37.07
C LEU A 199 1.45 2.48 -36.75
N GLN A 200 2.28 2.05 -35.80
CA GLN A 200 3.49 2.76 -35.38
C GLN A 200 4.72 1.82 -35.42
N PRO A 201 5.92 2.31 -35.79
CA PRO A 201 6.26 3.69 -36.17
C PRO A 201 5.79 4.06 -37.60
N THR A 202 6.11 5.27 -38.07
CA THR A 202 5.96 5.65 -39.49
C THR A 202 6.90 4.83 -40.37
N PHE A 203 6.37 4.26 -41.43
CA PHE A 203 7.11 3.51 -42.44
C PHE A 203 7.54 4.44 -43.60
N GLN A 204 8.78 4.28 -44.05
CA GLN A 204 9.28 4.89 -45.29
C GLN A 204 9.10 3.94 -46.47
N ASN A 205 8.98 2.63 -46.21
CA ASN A 205 8.75 1.63 -47.23
C ASN A 205 7.38 1.82 -47.91
N MET A 206 7.39 2.18 -49.20
CA MET A 206 6.20 2.43 -50.01
C MET A 206 5.45 1.13 -50.40
N ASP A 207 6.08 -0.04 -50.21
CA ASP A 207 5.46 -1.34 -50.48
C ASP A 207 4.50 -1.78 -49.37
N VAL A 208 4.42 -1.03 -48.26
CA VAL A 208 3.44 -1.27 -47.18
C VAL A 208 2.09 -0.67 -47.58
N PRO A 209 1.04 -1.48 -47.82
CA PRO A 209 -0.26 -0.99 -48.30
C PRO A 209 -1.13 -0.37 -47.17
N LEU A 210 -0.52 -0.02 -46.03
CA LEU A 210 -1.20 0.53 -44.86
C LEU A 210 -0.57 1.87 -44.48
N ALA A 211 -1.41 2.90 -44.32
CA ALA A 211 -0.95 4.15 -43.74
C ALA A 211 -0.40 3.91 -42.33
N SER A 212 0.74 4.53 -42.02
CA SER A 212 1.45 4.40 -40.75
C SER A 212 1.81 5.77 -40.19
N GLY A 213 2.20 5.81 -38.92
CA GLY A 213 2.57 7.05 -38.24
C GLY A 213 1.39 7.79 -37.60
N GLN A 214 0.20 7.19 -37.55
CA GLN A 214 -0.96 7.75 -36.84
C GLN A 214 -0.61 7.99 -35.37
N ARG A 215 -0.89 9.17 -34.84
CA ARG A 215 -0.59 9.49 -33.43
C ARG A 215 -1.60 8.90 -32.46
N HIS A 216 -2.83 8.73 -32.94
CA HIS A 216 -3.96 8.16 -32.20
C HIS A 216 -4.86 7.39 -33.16
N TYR A 217 -5.71 6.54 -32.60
CA TYR A 217 -6.88 5.95 -33.24
C TYR A 217 -8.11 6.21 -32.36
N HIS A 218 -9.28 5.79 -32.82
CA HIS A 218 -10.49 5.82 -32.02
C HIS A 218 -11.04 4.42 -31.81
N GLU A 219 -11.58 4.18 -30.63
CA GLU A 219 -12.43 3.02 -30.33
C GLU A 219 -13.77 3.51 -29.79
N ALA A 220 -14.79 2.66 -29.77
CA ALA A 220 -16.02 2.93 -29.04
C ALA A 220 -16.25 1.89 -27.94
N LEU A 221 -16.80 2.35 -26.82
CA LEU A 221 -17.18 1.52 -25.68
C LEU A 221 -18.56 1.97 -25.21
N LEU A 222 -19.55 1.07 -25.17
CA LEU A 222 -20.93 1.37 -24.75
C LEU A 222 -21.53 2.61 -25.48
N GLY A 223 -21.22 2.77 -26.77
CA GLY A 223 -21.72 3.87 -27.60
C GLY A 223 -20.93 5.19 -27.52
N HIS A 224 -19.96 5.31 -26.60
CA HIS A 224 -19.09 6.49 -26.49
C HIS A 224 -17.80 6.27 -27.28
N ARG A 225 -17.36 7.28 -28.03
CA ARG A 225 -16.14 7.22 -28.85
C ARG A 225 -14.96 7.82 -28.09
N PHE A 226 -13.85 7.09 -28.02
CA PHE A 226 -12.63 7.48 -27.31
C PHE A 226 -11.48 7.63 -28.29
N ARG A 227 -10.81 8.78 -28.28
CA ARG A 227 -9.49 8.95 -28.86
C ARG A 227 -8.44 8.32 -27.95
N VAL A 228 -7.54 7.53 -28.52
CA VAL A 228 -6.47 6.86 -27.80
C VAL A 228 -5.16 7.02 -28.55
N SER A 229 -4.21 7.73 -27.95
CA SER A 229 -2.86 7.90 -28.49
C SER A 229 -2.02 6.62 -28.33
N SER A 230 -1.00 6.44 -29.18
CA SER A 230 -0.11 5.27 -29.14
C SER A 230 0.43 4.88 -27.75
N PRO A 231 0.93 5.81 -26.91
CA PRO A 231 1.43 5.48 -25.57
C PRO A 231 0.31 5.32 -24.52
N SER A 232 -0.91 5.80 -24.79
CA SER A 232 -2.03 5.75 -23.84
C SER A 232 -2.55 4.31 -23.69
N PHE A 233 -2.96 3.96 -22.48
CA PHE A 233 -3.58 2.67 -22.20
C PHE A 233 -5.04 2.67 -22.67
N PHE A 234 -5.49 1.52 -23.15
CA PHE A 234 -6.90 1.21 -23.42
C PHE A 234 -7.08 -0.29 -23.34
N GLN A 235 -8.26 -0.76 -22.94
CA GLN A 235 -8.52 -2.18 -22.75
C GLN A 235 -8.38 -2.94 -24.09
N VAL A 236 -7.69 -4.08 -24.04
CA VAL A 236 -7.33 -4.81 -25.27
C VAL A 236 -8.41 -5.77 -25.76
N ASN A 237 -9.44 -6.02 -24.94
CA ASN A 237 -10.60 -6.83 -25.27
C ASN A 237 -11.83 -5.93 -25.15
N THR A 238 -12.23 -5.28 -26.25
CA THR A 238 -13.25 -4.22 -26.20
C THR A 238 -14.58 -4.74 -25.67
N ARG A 239 -15.04 -5.90 -26.15
CA ARG A 239 -16.33 -6.47 -25.73
C ARG A 239 -16.34 -6.90 -24.26
N GLN A 240 -15.22 -7.40 -23.73
CA GLN A 240 -15.15 -7.69 -22.29
C GLN A 240 -14.99 -6.42 -21.44
N ALA A 241 -14.33 -5.39 -21.97
CA ALA A 241 -14.30 -4.09 -21.33
C ALA A 241 -15.71 -3.46 -21.21
N GLU A 242 -16.60 -3.70 -22.17
CA GLU A 242 -18.01 -3.28 -22.08
C GLU A 242 -18.72 -4.01 -20.93
N GLN A 243 -18.60 -5.33 -20.83
CA GLN A 243 -19.19 -6.08 -19.71
C GLN A 243 -18.62 -5.67 -18.35
N MET A 244 -17.30 -5.43 -18.27
CA MET A 244 -16.66 -4.93 -17.06
C MET A 244 -17.14 -3.52 -16.71
N ALA A 245 -17.33 -2.65 -17.70
CA ALA A 245 -17.83 -1.30 -17.48
C ALA A 245 -19.28 -1.30 -16.99
N GLU A 246 -20.14 -2.15 -17.55
CA GLU A 246 -21.50 -2.36 -17.05
C GLU A 246 -21.49 -2.88 -15.61
N LEU A 247 -20.61 -3.84 -15.29
CA LEU A 247 -20.44 -4.35 -13.94
C LEU A 247 -20.00 -3.23 -12.98
N VAL A 248 -18.93 -2.49 -13.29
CA VAL A 248 -18.44 -1.36 -12.47
C VAL A 248 -19.56 -0.34 -12.24
N MET A 249 -20.28 0.04 -13.29
CA MET A 249 -21.37 1.01 -13.22
C MET A 249 -22.52 0.54 -12.33
N SER A 250 -22.88 -0.75 -12.41
CA SER A 250 -23.88 -1.34 -11.52
C SER A 250 -23.45 -1.36 -10.05
N LEU A 251 -22.14 -1.51 -9.81
CA LEU A 251 -21.57 -1.63 -8.47
C LEU A 251 -21.32 -0.30 -7.78
N LEU A 252 -21.10 0.77 -8.55
CA LEU A 252 -21.02 2.14 -8.05
C LEU A 252 -22.38 2.65 -7.54
N ARG A 253 -23.51 2.11 -8.03
CA ARG A 253 -24.88 2.46 -7.62
C ARG A 253 -25.18 3.97 -7.66
N LEU A 254 -24.70 4.65 -8.70
CA LEU A 254 -24.94 6.08 -8.88
C LEU A 254 -26.37 6.32 -9.41
N ASP A 255 -27.06 7.32 -8.85
CA ASP A 255 -28.44 7.71 -9.21
C ASP A 255 -28.53 9.12 -9.79
N GLY A 256 -27.40 9.80 -9.96
CA GLY A 256 -27.29 11.16 -10.48
C GLY A 256 -27.03 12.22 -9.41
N SER A 257 -27.10 11.91 -8.11
CA SER A 257 -26.84 12.88 -7.06
C SER A 257 -25.39 12.92 -6.58
N GLN A 258 -24.58 11.92 -6.94
CA GLN A 258 -23.26 11.72 -6.34
C GLN A 258 -22.14 12.54 -7.01
N THR A 259 -21.16 12.95 -6.21
CA THR A 259 -19.81 13.31 -6.66
C THR A 259 -18.92 12.07 -6.61
N VAL A 260 -18.39 11.66 -7.76
CA VAL A 260 -17.55 10.47 -7.92
C VAL A 260 -16.15 10.85 -8.41
N VAL A 261 -15.13 10.18 -7.88
CA VAL A 261 -13.74 10.28 -8.38
C VAL A 261 -13.41 9.06 -9.23
N ASP A 262 -12.95 9.29 -10.46
CA ASP A 262 -12.30 8.30 -11.32
C ASP A 262 -10.78 8.43 -11.14
N ALA A 263 -10.22 7.60 -10.27
CA ALA A 263 -8.79 7.62 -9.97
C ALA A 263 -8.02 6.75 -10.97
N TYR A 264 -6.86 7.25 -11.43
CA TYR A 264 -6.08 6.62 -12.50
C TYR A 264 -6.88 6.55 -13.81
N ALA A 265 -7.58 7.64 -14.12
CA ALA A 265 -8.62 7.70 -15.15
C ALA A 265 -8.13 7.37 -16.58
N GLY A 266 -6.81 7.39 -16.83
CA GLY A 266 -6.26 7.14 -18.14
C GLY A 266 -6.80 8.12 -19.17
N VAL A 267 -7.50 7.60 -20.19
CA VAL A 267 -8.13 8.41 -21.23
C VAL A 267 -9.57 8.86 -20.86
N ALA A 268 -9.91 8.81 -19.57
CA ALA A 268 -11.21 9.12 -18.97
C ALA A 268 -12.36 8.20 -19.40
N THR A 269 -12.07 6.91 -19.63
CA THR A 269 -13.07 5.94 -20.10
C THR A 269 -14.25 5.83 -19.12
N PHE A 270 -13.98 5.55 -17.85
CA PHE A 270 -15.04 5.41 -16.86
C PHE A 270 -15.67 6.76 -16.53
N ALA A 271 -14.89 7.83 -16.44
CA ALA A 271 -15.45 9.16 -16.20
C ALA A 271 -16.52 9.56 -17.24
N VAL A 272 -16.29 9.29 -18.52
CA VAL A 272 -17.29 9.50 -19.58
C VAL A 272 -18.53 8.63 -19.36
N LEU A 273 -18.36 7.36 -19.02
CA LEU A 273 -19.48 6.43 -18.80
C LEU A 273 -20.29 6.72 -17.52
N MET A 274 -19.66 7.33 -16.52
CA MET A 274 -20.30 7.74 -15.27
C MET A 274 -21.05 9.07 -15.40
N ALA A 275 -20.74 9.88 -16.41
CA ALA A 275 -21.24 11.25 -16.54
C ALA A 275 -22.77 11.35 -16.49
N ASP A 276 -23.50 10.45 -17.17
CA ASP A 276 -24.96 10.48 -17.18
C ASP A 276 -25.61 9.93 -15.89
N ARG A 277 -24.79 9.45 -14.95
CA ARG A 277 -25.23 8.83 -13.69
C ARG A 277 -24.70 9.53 -12.44
N ALA A 278 -23.96 10.63 -12.59
CA ALA A 278 -23.36 11.36 -11.46
C ALA A 278 -23.65 12.85 -11.57
N GLN A 279 -23.74 13.52 -10.42
CA GLN A 279 -23.84 14.98 -10.39
C GLN A 279 -22.53 15.62 -10.87
N ARG A 280 -21.40 15.07 -10.42
CA ARG A 280 -20.04 15.53 -10.72
C ARG A 280 -19.12 14.33 -10.80
N VAL A 281 -18.27 14.30 -11.83
CA VAL A 281 -17.22 13.28 -12.00
C VAL A 281 -15.87 13.97 -12.01
N ILE A 282 -14.94 13.52 -11.17
CA ILE A 282 -13.58 14.06 -11.10
C ILE A 282 -12.61 12.99 -11.60
N ALA A 283 -12.10 13.14 -12.81
CA ALA A 283 -11.12 12.25 -13.41
C ALA A 283 -9.69 12.68 -13.04
N VAL A 284 -8.90 11.79 -12.45
CA VAL A 284 -7.53 12.07 -12.02
C VAL A 284 -6.53 11.21 -12.78
N GLU A 285 -5.59 11.85 -13.47
CA GLU A 285 -4.57 11.17 -14.28
C GLU A 285 -3.25 11.96 -14.33
N GLU A 286 -2.12 11.29 -14.16
CA GLU A 286 -0.79 11.94 -14.16
C GLU A 286 -0.11 11.94 -15.54
N SER A 287 -0.42 10.96 -16.38
CA SER A 287 0.21 10.74 -17.68
C SER A 287 -0.23 11.80 -18.69
N LYS A 288 0.74 12.60 -19.13
CA LYS A 288 0.52 13.69 -20.10
C LYS A 288 -0.19 13.24 -21.38
N SER A 289 0.13 12.04 -21.90
CA SER A 289 -0.50 11.54 -23.12
C SER A 289 -1.95 11.13 -22.88
N ALA A 290 -2.21 10.48 -21.74
CA ALA A 290 -3.55 10.06 -21.37
C ALA A 290 -4.45 11.26 -21.06
N VAL A 291 -3.95 12.27 -20.32
CA VAL A 291 -4.64 13.55 -20.09
C VAL A 291 -4.97 14.28 -21.39
N ALA A 292 -4.06 14.26 -22.37
CA ALA A 292 -4.32 14.90 -23.66
C ALA A 292 -5.49 14.24 -24.40
N ASP A 293 -5.60 12.92 -24.32
CA ASP A 293 -6.72 12.14 -24.85
C ASP A 293 -8.00 12.34 -24.05
N ALA A 294 -7.93 12.24 -22.72
CA ALA A 294 -9.02 12.49 -21.80
C ALA A 294 -9.68 13.84 -22.07
N ARG A 295 -8.89 14.92 -22.24
CA ARG A 295 -9.42 16.26 -22.55
C ARG A 295 -10.29 16.30 -23.80
N VAL A 296 -9.99 15.48 -24.80
CA VAL A 296 -10.81 15.38 -26.02
C VAL A 296 -12.01 14.46 -25.79
N ASN A 297 -11.83 13.37 -25.04
CA ASN A 297 -12.90 12.40 -24.78
C ASN A 297 -14.02 12.98 -23.90
N ILE A 298 -13.70 13.93 -23.02
CA ILE A 298 -14.67 14.62 -22.14
C ILE A 298 -15.25 15.89 -22.77
N GLU A 299 -14.83 16.28 -23.98
CA GLU A 299 -15.30 17.50 -24.62
C GLU A 299 -16.82 17.42 -24.84
N GLY A 300 -17.55 18.44 -24.34
CA GLY A 300 -19.01 18.46 -24.39
C GLY A 300 -19.71 17.76 -23.22
N ILE A 301 -18.97 17.24 -22.24
CA ILE A 301 -19.53 16.61 -21.03
C ILE A 301 -19.30 17.55 -19.82
N PRO A 302 -20.30 18.39 -19.46
CA PRO A 302 -20.08 19.55 -18.60
C PRO A 302 -19.84 19.19 -17.12
N ASN A 303 -20.21 18.00 -16.68
CA ASN A 303 -20.08 17.54 -15.30
C ASN A 303 -18.83 16.66 -15.06
N VAL A 304 -17.96 16.50 -16.07
CA VAL A 304 -16.67 15.79 -15.92
C VAL A 304 -15.54 16.81 -15.82
N GLU A 305 -14.82 16.77 -14.70
CA GLU A 305 -13.66 17.59 -14.40
C GLU A 305 -12.38 16.75 -14.50
N LEU A 306 -11.39 17.22 -15.25
CA LEU A 306 -10.10 16.53 -15.38
C LEU A 306 -9.01 17.22 -14.54
N ARG A 307 -8.39 16.45 -13.65
CA ARG A 307 -7.25 16.87 -12.81
C ARG A 307 -5.99 16.13 -13.25
N GLN A 308 -5.04 16.89 -13.82
CA GLN A 308 -3.71 16.36 -14.12
C GLN A 308 -2.83 16.42 -12.86
N ALA A 309 -2.88 15.37 -12.04
CA ALA A 309 -2.19 15.29 -10.76
C ALA A 309 -2.07 13.83 -10.31
N ARG A 310 -1.35 13.60 -9.20
CA ARG A 310 -1.35 12.30 -8.53
C ARG A 310 -2.67 12.10 -7.78
N THR A 311 -3.17 10.87 -7.77
CA THR A 311 -4.43 10.50 -7.11
C THR A 311 -4.45 10.89 -5.64
N GLU A 312 -3.38 10.61 -4.89
CA GLU A 312 -3.30 10.92 -3.46
C GLU A 312 -3.38 12.42 -3.13
N ASP A 313 -2.85 13.28 -4.01
CA ASP A 313 -2.88 14.72 -3.82
C ASP A 313 -4.30 15.25 -4.00
N VAL A 314 -4.99 14.82 -5.07
CA VAL A 314 -6.36 15.24 -5.36
C VAL A 314 -7.35 14.73 -4.30
N LEU A 315 -7.24 13.47 -3.87
CA LEU A 315 -8.10 12.94 -2.81
C LEU A 315 -7.89 13.71 -1.48
N SER A 316 -6.66 14.10 -1.18
CA SER A 316 -6.35 14.90 0.02
C SER A 316 -6.91 16.32 -0.07
N GLU A 317 -6.89 16.95 -1.25
CA GLU A 317 -7.52 18.26 -1.49
C GLU A 317 -9.06 18.19 -1.32
N LEU A 318 -9.67 17.14 -1.86
CA LEU A 318 -11.12 16.90 -1.82
C LEU A 318 -11.62 16.47 -0.43
N ALA A 319 -10.72 16.14 0.50
CA ALA A 319 -11.06 15.72 1.86
C ALA A 319 -12.04 16.66 2.58
N ALA A 320 -11.93 17.98 2.33
CA ALA A 320 -12.81 18.98 2.93
C ALA A 320 -14.18 19.10 2.24
N GLU A 321 -14.24 18.83 0.93
CA GLU A 321 -15.48 18.83 0.14
C GLU A 321 -16.28 17.54 0.36
N GLY A 322 -15.59 16.43 0.62
CA GLY A 322 -16.17 15.09 0.64
C GLY A 322 -16.45 14.56 -0.77
N VAL A 323 -16.41 13.23 -0.90
CA VAL A 323 -16.77 12.52 -2.13
C VAL A 323 -17.63 11.31 -1.77
N ASP A 324 -18.63 11.01 -2.59
CA ASP A 324 -19.60 9.95 -2.28
C ASP A 324 -19.06 8.58 -2.69
N ALA A 325 -18.38 8.52 -3.85
CA ALA A 325 -17.82 7.30 -4.40
C ALA A 325 -16.45 7.50 -5.05
N VAL A 326 -15.64 6.44 -5.03
CA VAL A 326 -14.34 6.42 -5.73
C VAL A 326 -14.23 5.14 -6.56
N LEU A 327 -13.88 5.29 -7.83
CA LEU A 327 -13.42 4.21 -8.70
C LEU A 327 -11.88 4.21 -8.72
N LEU A 328 -11.27 3.06 -8.45
CA LEU A 328 -9.83 2.84 -8.50
C LEU A 328 -9.52 1.90 -9.67
N ASP A 329 -8.66 2.30 -10.60
CA ASP A 329 -8.07 1.43 -11.64
C ASP A 329 -6.54 1.58 -11.71
N PRO A 330 -5.81 1.25 -10.63
CA PRO A 330 -4.37 1.48 -10.56
C PRO A 330 -3.56 0.57 -11.49
N PRO A 331 -2.27 0.89 -11.74
CA PRO A 331 -1.37 -0.02 -12.43
C PRO A 331 -1.13 -1.31 -11.60
N ARG A 332 -0.43 -2.28 -12.19
CA ARG A 332 -0.06 -3.58 -11.56
C ARG A 332 0.61 -3.50 -10.17
N ALA A 333 1.11 -2.34 -9.76
CA ALA A 333 1.68 -2.14 -8.42
C ALA A 333 0.61 -1.98 -7.32
N GLY A 334 -0.66 -1.79 -7.71
CA GLY A 334 -1.77 -1.40 -6.87
C GLY A 334 -1.77 0.09 -6.55
N CYS A 335 -2.58 0.48 -5.56
CA CYS A 335 -2.66 1.86 -5.10
C CYS A 335 -1.37 2.32 -4.42
N MET A 336 -1.06 3.60 -4.58
CA MET A 336 -0.01 4.23 -3.79
C MET A 336 -0.45 4.30 -2.31
N PRO A 337 0.46 4.15 -1.34
CA PRO A 337 0.09 4.21 0.08
C PRO A 337 -0.70 5.48 0.46
N GLY A 338 -0.33 6.63 -0.10
CA GLY A 338 -1.03 7.90 0.11
C GLY A 338 -2.48 7.88 -0.38
N THR A 339 -2.80 7.12 -1.44
CA THR A 339 -4.17 6.94 -1.95
C THR A 339 -5.02 6.17 -0.94
N LEU A 340 -4.49 5.05 -0.41
CA LEU A 340 -5.18 4.26 0.61
C LEU A 340 -5.39 5.08 1.88
N ASP A 341 -4.37 5.83 2.29
CA ASP A 341 -4.45 6.72 3.45
C ASP A 341 -5.51 7.82 3.28
N ALA A 342 -5.59 8.45 2.12
CA ALA A 342 -6.63 9.46 1.85
C ALA A 342 -8.04 8.87 1.91
N LEU A 343 -8.24 7.64 1.40
CA LEU A 343 -9.52 6.92 1.50
C LEU A 343 -9.86 6.52 2.94
N LEU A 344 -8.88 6.30 3.80
CA LEU A 344 -9.10 5.98 5.21
C LEU A 344 -9.38 7.23 6.05
N ASP A 345 -8.75 8.36 5.71
CA ASP A 345 -8.94 9.64 6.40
C ASP A 345 -10.32 10.24 6.12
N VAL A 346 -10.74 10.26 4.85
CA VAL A 346 -12.08 10.71 4.42
C VAL A 346 -12.74 9.61 3.61
N PRO A 347 -13.37 8.63 4.30
CA PRO A 347 -13.93 7.46 3.64
C PRO A 347 -15.18 7.81 2.82
N PRO A 348 -15.15 7.64 1.48
CA PRO A 348 -16.37 7.66 0.67
C PRO A 348 -17.33 6.57 1.11
N GLU A 349 -18.61 6.70 0.78
CA GLU A 349 -19.60 5.67 1.06
C GLU A 349 -19.33 4.38 0.28
N ARG A 350 -18.72 4.51 -0.90
CA ARG A 350 -18.50 3.41 -1.83
C ARG A 350 -17.17 3.50 -2.55
N VAL A 351 -16.48 2.37 -2.64
CA VAL A 351 -15.27 2.22 -3.46
C VAL A 351 -15.47 1.04 -4.40
N VAL A 352 -15.23 1.25 -5.69
CA VAL A 352 -15.09 0.15 -6.66
C VAL A 352 -13.65 0.11 -7.10
N TYR A 353 -13.02 -1.06 -7.03
CA TYR A 353 -11.61 -1.26 -7.33
C TYR A 353 -11.50 -2.27 -8.48
N VAL A 354 -10.98 -1.83 -9.62
CA VAL A 354 -10.56 -2.65 -10.76
C VAL A 354 -9.06 -2.95 -10.64
N SER A 355 -8.68 -4.21 -10.74
CA SER A 355 -7.27 -4.61 -10.67
C SER A 355 -6.94 -5.70 -11.68
N CYS A 356 -5.77 -5.55 -12.31
CA CYS A 356 -5.18 -6.57 -13.17
C CYS A 356 -4.20 -7.52 -12.45
N ASP A 357 -4.07 -7.38 -11.12
CA ASP A 357 -3.19 -8.19 -10.29
C ASP A 357 -3.88 -8.57 -8.95
N PRO A 358 -4.17 -9.87 -8.73
CA PRO A 358 -4.85 -10.34 -7.52
C PRO A 358 -4.09 -10.10 -6.21
N GLU A 359 -2.76 -10.18 -6.20
CA GLU A 359 -1.97 -10.07 -4.96
C GLU A 359 -1.95 -8.63 -4.43
N THR A 360 -1.73 -7.66 -5.32
CA THR A 360 -1.77 -6.24 -4.96
C THR A 360 -3.19 -5.79 -4.61
N LEU A 361 -4.23 -6.32 -5.28
CA LEU A 361 -5.62 -6.12 -4.87
C LEU A 361 -5.84 -6.62 -3.44
N ALA A 362 -5.43 -7.86 -3.13
CA ALA A 362 -5.60 -8.45 -1.80
C ALA A 362 -4.91 -7.64 -0.70
N ARG A 363 -3.68 -7.18 -0.95
CA ARG A 363 -2.94 -6.28 -0.06
C ARG A 363 -3.72 -4.99 0.23
N ASP A 364 -4.21 -4.33 -0.81
CA ASP A 364 -4.89 -3.04 -0.68
C ASP A 364 -6.25 -3.19 0.01
N LEU A 365 -7.00 -4.27 -0.31
CA LEU A 365 -8.24 -4.61 0.37
C LEU A 365 -8.02 -4.88 1.87
N ALA A 366 -6.94 -5.57 2.25
CA ALA A 366 -6.60 -5.79 3.66
C ALA A 366 -6.40 -4.47 4.41
N ILE A 367 -5.70 -3.51 3.79
CA ILE A 367 -5.50 -2.17 4.37
C ILE A 367 -6.83 -1.42 4.52
N LEU A 368 -7.67 -1.41 3.48
CA LEU A 368 -8.96 -0.70 3.51
C LEU A 368 -9.93 -1.31 4.53
N THR A 369 -9.98 -2.64 4.62
CA THR A 369 -10.83 -3.38 5.57
C THR A 369 -10.33 -3.41 7.01
N ALA A 370 -9.05 -3.11 7.24
CA ALA A 370 -8.57 -2.76 8.58
C ALA A 370 -9.20 -1.44 9.06
N GLY A 371 -9.48 -0.52 8.12
CA GLY A 371 -10.19 0.73 8.34
C GLY A 371 -11.72 0.60 8.31
N PRO A 372 -12.45 1.63 7.84
CA PRO A 372 -13.91 1.70 7.93
C PRO A 372 -14.63 1.00 6.77
N PHE A 373 -13.97 0.17 5.97
CA PHE A 373 -14.57 -0.47 4.82
C PHE A 373 -14.89 -1.94 5.08
N ARG A 374 -16.01 -2.41 4.51
CA ARG A 374 -16.32 -3.83 4.34
C ARG A 374 -16.32 -4.18 2.86
N ILE A 375 -15.83 -5.37 2.53
CA ILE A 375 -15.95 -5.90 1.17
C ILE A 375 -17.39 -6.40 0.99
N GLU A 376 -18.09 -5.86 -0.01
CA GLU A 376 -19.40 -6.39 -0.41
C GLU A 376 -19.25 -7.60 -1.32
N GLN A 377 -18.33 -7.52 -2.29
CA GLN A 377 -18.00 -8.63 -3.18
C GLN A 377 -16.67 -8.40 -3.90
N VAL A 378 -16.09 -9.49 -4.39
CA VAL A 378 -14.98 -9.48 -5.34
C VAL A 378 -15.31 -10.44 -6.47
N ARG A 379 -15.11 -10.02 -7.72
CA ARG A 379 -15.41 -10.83 -8.90
C ARG A 379 -14.25 -10.81 -9.89
N PRO A 380 -13.68 -11.96 -10.27
CA PRO A 380 -12.76 -12.02 -11.39
C PRO A 380 -13.48 -11.74 -12.73
N VAL A 381 -12.80 -11.11 -13.66
CA VAL A 381 -13.25 -10.84 -15.02
C VAL A 381 -12.23 -11.44 -15.97
N ASP A 382 -12.68 -12.27 -16.90
CA ASP A 382 -11.80 -12.88 -17.89
C ASP A 382 -11.47 -11.90 -19.03
N MET A 383 -10.65 -10.88 -18.74
CA MET A 383 -10.20 -9.92 -19.73
C MET A 383 -9.28 -10.54 -20.79
N PHE A 384 -8.60 -11.64 -20.44
CA PHE A 384 -7.58 -12.29 -21.26
C PHE A 384 -7.77 -13.83 -21.33
N PRO A 385 -8.79 -14.32 -22.07
CA PRO A 385 -8.96 -15.74 -22.33
C PRO A 385 -7.69 -16.38 -22.89
N GLN A 386 -7.48 -17.68 -22.60
CA GLN A 386 -6.30 -18.47 -22.98
C GLN A 386 -4.99 -18.11 -22.26
N THR A 387 -5.05 -17.18 -21.31
CA THR A 387 -3.91 -16.71 -20.50
C THR A 387 -4.22 -16.81 -19.01
N TYR A 388 -3.17 -16.82 -18.20
CA TYR A 388 -3.30 -16.86 -16.74
C TYR A 388 -3.71 -15.52 -16.11
N HIS A 389 -3.74 -14.44 -16.89
CA HIS A 389 -4.03 -13.11 -16.34
C HIS A 389 -5.45 -13.05 -15.76
N VAL A 390 -5.57 -12.49 -14.56
CA VAL A 390 -6.82 -12.31 -13.84
C VAL A 390 -7.04 -10.81 -13.68
N GLU A 391 -8.10 -10.30 -14.31
CA GLU A 391 -8.67 -9.01 -13.94
C GLU A 391 -9.69 -9.25 -12.83
N ALA A 392 -9.90 -8.31 -11.93
CA ALA A 392 -10.88 -8.43 -10.86
C ALA A 392 -11.51 -7.08 -10.52
N VAL A 393 -12.79 -7.13 -10.14
CA VAL A 393 -13.54 -5.98 -9.63
C VAL A 393 -13.95 -6.27 -8.19
N ALA A 394 -13.49 -5.46 -7.25
CA ALA A 394 -13.93 -5.47 -5.86
C ALA A 394 -14.85 -4.28 -5.59
N THR A 395 -15.79 -4.46 -4.67
CA THR A 395 -16.65 -3.38 -4.20
C THR A 395 -16.60 -3.33 -2.68
N LEU A 396 -16.32 -2.15 -2.16
CA LEU A 396 -16.33 -1.87 -0.73
C LEU A 396 -17.42 -0.87 -0.41
N ALA A 397 -18.05 -1.07 0.73
CA ALA A 397 -18.96 -0.12 1.32
C ALA A 397 -18.38 0.39 2.64
N ARG A 398 -18.60 1.67 2.94
CA ARG A 398 -18.30 2.21 4.25
C ARG A 398 -19.19 1.57 5.30
N ASP A 399 -18.60 1.16 6.40
CA ASP A 399 -19.26 0.71 7.61
C ASP A 399 -19.27 1.88 8.60
N ASP A 400 -20.42 2.56 8.69
CA ASP A 400 -20.56 3.77 9.51
C ASP A 400 -20.44 3.47 11.01
N GLU A 401 -20.88 2.29 11.46
CA GLU A 401 -20.71 1.85 12.86
C GLU A 401 -19.23 1.64 13.17
N ARG A 402 -18.51 0.96 12.28
CA ARG A 402 -17.06 0.76 12.41
C ARG A 402 -16.30 2.07 12.32
N LEU A 403 -16.66 2.96 11.41
CA LEU A 403 -16.07 4.30 11.31
C LEU A 403 -16.27 5.09 12.60
N ALA A 404 -17.47 5.07 13.16
CA ALA A 404 -17.77 5.72 14.43
C ALA A 404 -16.93 5.12 15.57
N ALA A 405 -16.80 3.80 15.64
CA ALA A 405 -15.96 3.12 16.62
C ALA A 405 -14.47 3.47 16.48
N LEU A 406 -13.94 3.48 15.26
CA LEU A 406 -12.55 3.86 14.98
C LEU A 406 -12.28 5.32 15.38
N ARG A 407 -13.14 6.25 14.96
CA ARG A 407 -13.03 7.67 15.35
C ARG A 407 -13.15 7.86 16.86
N ALA A 408 -14.04 7.11 17.50
CA ALA A 408 -14.19 7.15 18.95
C ALA A 408 -12.94 6.63 19.65
N ARG A 409 -12.29 5.58 19.14
CA ARG A 409 -11.00 5.05 19.66
C ARG A 409 -9.85 6.03 19.45
N GLU A 410 -9.84 6.79 18.36
CA GLU A 410 -8.84 7.84 18.07
C GLU A 410 -8.95 9.08 18.96
N ALA A 411 -10.09 9.29 19.64
CA ALA A 411 -10.23 10.39 20.60
C ALA A 411 -9.26 10.19 21.77
N LEU A 412 -8.14 10.93 21.73
CA LEU A 412 -7.07 10.80 22.71
C LEU A 412 -7.37 11.59 23.98
N VAL A 413 -7.17 10.95 25.13
CA VAL A 413 -7.31 11.56 26.45
C VAL A 413 -6.01 11.41 27.22
N LEU A 414 -5.40 12.50 27.65
CA LEU A 414 -4.22 12.47 28.51
C LEU A 414 -4.66 12.42 29.98
N ALA A 415 -4.46 11.28 30.63
CA ALA A 415 -4.68 11.09 32.07
C ALA A 415 -3.50 11.65 32.87
N SER A 416 -3.44 12.97 33.03
CA SER A 416 -2.35 13.62 33.74
C SER A 416 -2.73 14.96 34.37
N SER A 417 -2.23 15.19 35.59
CA SER A 417 -2.19 16.51 36.22
C SER A 417 -0.95 17.33 35.87
N SER A 418 -0.03 16.81 35.04
CA SER A 418 1.23 17.49 34.68
C SER A 418 1.03 18.47 33.51
N PRO A 419 1.19 19.80 33.72
CA PRO A 419 1.18 20.79 32.64
C PRO A 419 2.20 20.47 31.54
N ARG A 420 3.36 19.91 31.89
CA ARG A 420 4.44 19.61 30.93
C ARG A 420 4.03 18.54 29.93
N ARG A 421 3.33 17.49 30.38
CA ARG A 421 2.88 16.41 29.48
C ARG A 421 1.83 16.91 28.51
N THR A 422 0.92 17.78 28.99
CA THR A 422 -0.06 18.49 28.16
C THR A 422 0.64 19.35 27.11
N GLU A 423 1.66 20.12 27.50
CA GLU A 423 2.43 20.95 26.57
C GLU A 423 3.17 20.11 25.51
N ILE A 424 3.88 19.05 25.94
CA ILE A 424 4.60 18.16 25.02
C ILE A 424 3.65 17.54 23.99
N LEU A 425 2.50 17.04 24.44
CA LEU A 425 1.51 16.43 23.56
C LEU A 425 0.83 17.47 22.64
N GLY A 426 0.54 18.67 23.15
CA GLY A 426 0.00 19.81 22.40
C GLY A 426 0.90 20.26 21.26
N ARG A 427 2.22 20.26 21.47
CA ARG A 427 3.20 20.59 20.42
C ARG A 427 3.23 19.56 19.29
N LEU A 428 2.68 18.35 19.47
CA LEU A 428 2.52 17.40 18.37
C LEU A 428 1.35 17.76 17.44
N GLY A 429 0.54 18.77 17.78
CA GLY A 429 -0.63 19.16 16.98
C GLY A 429 -1.73 18.10 16.93
N LEU A 430 -1.71 17.15 17.89
CA LEU A 430 -2.75 16.14 18.04
C LEU A 430 -3.94 16.73 18.80
N PRO A 431 -5.20 16.46 18.39
CA PRO A 431 -6.35 16.79 19.21
C PRO A 431 -6.43 15.83 20.40
N PHE A 432 -6.50 16.36 21.62
CA PHE A 432 -6.70 15.57 22.84
C PHE A 432 -7.38 16.39 23.95
N GLU A 433 -7.91 15.68 24.94
CA GLU A 433 -8.43 16.23 26.19
C GLU A 433 -7.48 15.85 27.35
N THR A 434 -7.20 16.75 28.28
CA THR A 434 -6.47 16.41 29.52
C THR A 434 -7.46 16.20 30.66
N VAL A 435 -7.35 15.08 31.36
CA VAL A 435 -8.18 14.74 32.52
C VAL A 435 -7.28 14.36 33.70
N GLU A 436 -7.57 14.93 34.86
CA GLU A 436 -6.87 14.56 36.09
C GLU A 436 -7.32 13.17 36.58
N PRO A 437 -6.40 12.22 36.78
CA PRO A 437 -6.76 10.85 37.09
C PRO A 437 -7.36 10.67 38.51
N GLY A 438 -6.96 11.50 39.47
CA GLY A 438 -7.39 11.39 40.87
C GLY A 438 -6.97 10.05 41.50
N VAL A 439 -5.73 9.61 41.23
CA VAL A 439 -5.15 8.36 41.74
C VAL A 439 -4.13 8.71 42.81
N ASP A 440 -4.28 8.13 44.00
CA ASP A 440 -3.27 8.20 45.05
C ASP A 440 -2.03 7.39 44.64
N GLU A 441 -0.85 7.98 44.79
CA GLU A 441 0.44 7.36 44.45
C GLU A 441 1.06 6.78 45.73
N PRO A 442 0.89 5.47 46.02
CA PRO A 442 1.50 4.89 47.21
C PRO A 442 3.03 4.90 47.11
N GLU A 443 3.71 5.01 48.26
CA GLU A 443 5.17 4.88 48.31
C GLU A 443 5.60 3.53 47.74
N ALA A 444 6.65 3.55 46.92
CA ALA A 444 7.21 2.33 46.36
C ALA A 444 7.78 1.44 47.47
N ALA A 445 7.46 0.15 47.44
CA ALA A 445 8.02 -0.81 48.40
C ALA A 445 9.56 -0.84 48.30
N PRO A 446 10.28 -1.00 49.43
CA PRO A 446 11.74 -1.11 49.39
C PRO A 446 12.20 -2.23 48.46
N GLY A 447 13.06 -1.89 47.48
CA GLY A 447 13.59 -2.84 46.50
C GLY A 447 12.65 -3.16 45.33
N ALA A 448 11.53 -2.47 45.18
CA ALA A 448 10.67 -2.59 44.00
C ALA A 448 11.42 -2.19 42.72
N ASP A 449 11.14 -2.87 41.60
CA ASP A 449 11.69 -2.49 40.30
C ASP A 449 11.13 -1.11 39.89
N PRO A 450 11.98 -0.07 39.69
CA PRO A 450 11.53 1.25 39.28
C PRO A 450 10.72 1.25 37.97
N VAL A 451 10.99 0.31 37.06
CA VAL A 451 10.24 0.18 35.81
C VAL A 451 8.82 -0.30 36.08
N GLU A 452 8.65 -1.34 36.89
CA GLU A 452 7.34 -1.87 37.27
C GLU A 452 6.51 -0.84 38.04
N VAL A 453 7.16 -0.06 38.91
CA VAL A 453 6.50 1.06 39.63
C VAL A 453 5.98 2.11 38.64
N ALA A 454 6.82 2.58 37.72
CA ALA A 454 6.41 3.59 36.74
C ALA A 454 5.28 3.07 35.83
N GLN A 455 5.39 1.82 35.35
CA GLN A 455 4.38 1.19 34.50
C GLN A 455 3.04 1.03 35.24
N GLY A 456 3.08 0.51 36.47
CA GLY A 456 1.90 0.36 37.32
C GLY A 456 1.18 1.67 37.57
N LEU A 457 1.92 2.75 37.87
CA LEU A 457 1.34 4.08 38.08
C LEU A 457 0.77 4.69 36.79
N ALA A 458 1.49 4.57 35.66
CA ALA A 458 1.01 5.05 34.36
C ALA A 458 -0.30 4.35 33.97
N LEU A 459 -0.35 3.03 34.12
CA LEU A 459 -1.53 2.22 33.85
C LEU A 459 -2.69 2.53 34.81
N ALA A 460 -2.42 2.69 36.11
CA ALA A 460 -3.43 3.05 37.10
C ALA A 460 -4.10 4.40 36.76
N LYS A 461 -3.31 5.40 36.36
CA LYS A 461 -3.82 6.71 35.91
C LYS A 461 -4.70 6.59 34.67
N ALA A 462 -4.24 5.84 33.67
CA ALA A 462 -5.01 5.61 32.45
C ALA A 462 -6.34 4.89 32.76
N ARG A 463 -6.31 3.82 33.56
CA ARG A 463 -7.51 3.06 33.97
C ARG A 463 -8.50 3.89 34.77
N ALA A 464 -8.02 4.75 35.68
CA ALA A 464 -8.88 5.60 36.50
C ALA A 464 -9.72 6.54 35.64
N VAL A 465 -9.12 7.15 34.61
CA VAL A 465 -9.85 7.99 33.65
C VAL A 465 -10.69 7.14 32.71
N ALA A 466 -10.16 6.05 32.17
CA ALA A 466 -10.88 5.17 31.24
C ALA A 466 -12.17 4.61 31.85
N SER A 467 -12.17 4.26 33.13
CA SER A 467 -13.35 3.74 33.85
C SER A 467 -14.55 4.70 33.90
N ARG A 468 -14.31 6.00 33.61
CA ARG A 468 -15.32 7.06 33.61
C ARG A 468 -15.78 7.44 32.20
N ARG A 469 -15.32 6.71 31.17
CA ARG A 469 -15.59 7.00 29.76
C ARG A 469 -16.16 5.77 29.06
N SER A 470 -16.99 5.99 28.06
CA SER A 470 -17.58 4.93 27.24
C SER A 470 -16.78 4.64 25.95
N ALA A 471 -15.85 5.54 25.57
CA ALA A 471 -14.99 5.43 24.40
C ALA A 471 -13.78 6.38 24.51
N GLY A 472 -12.85 6.28 23.56
CA GLY A 472 -11.58 7.02 23.56
C GLY A 472 -10.39 6.16 23.98
N THR A 473 -9.19 6.55 23.54
CA THR A 473 -7.96 5.98 24.09
C THR A 473 -7.39 6.92 25.14
N VAL A 474 -7.15 6.39 26.33
CA VAL A 474 -6.57 7.11 27.45
C VAL A 474 -5.08 6.82 27.55
N LEU A 475 -4.26 7.87 27.43
CA LEU A 475 -2.83 7.87 27.65
C LEU A 475 -2.53 8.26 29.10
N GLY A 476 -2.04 7.30 29.88
CA GLY A 476 -1.40 7.55 31.17
C GLY A 476 0.11 7.66 31.02
N ALA A 477 0.74 8.44 31.88
CA ALA A 477 2.19 8.51 31.97
C ALA A 477 2.62 8.68 33.42
N ASP A 478 3.75 8.09 33.78
CA ASP A 478 4.36 8.29 35.08
C ASP A 478 5.89 8.28 35.03
N THR A 479 6.52 9.02 35.92
CA THR A 479 7.96 9.29 35.90
C THR A 479 8.53 9.06 37.28
N VAL A 480 9.53 8.20 37.38
CA VAL A 480 10.27 7.90 38.60
C VAL A 480 11.75 8.20 38.43
N VAL A 481 12.39 8.61 39.52
CA VAL A 481 13.85 8.80 39.59
C VAL A 481 14.44 7.66 40.41
N GLU A 482 15.50 7.02 39.93
CA GLU A 482 16.19 5.94 40.62
C GLU A 482 17.62 6.37 40.96
N LEU A 483 17.95 6.30 42.25
CA LEU A 483 19.29 6.54 42.80
C LEU A 483 19.71 5.34 43.65
N ASP A 484 20.78 4.64 43.27
CA ASP A 484 21.30 3.43 43.94
C ASP A 484 20.25 2.34 44.21
N GLY A 485 19.26 2.18 43.32
CA GLY A 485 18.17 1.22 43.47
C GLY A 485 17.01 1.69 44.36
N ALA A 486 17.07 2.91 44.91
CA ALA A 486 15.95 3.55 45.60
C ALA A 486 15.15 4.43 44.62
N VAL A 487 13.82 4.31 44.69
CA VAL A 487 12.88 5.14 43.91
C VAL A 487 12.59 6.44 44.65
N LEU A 488 12.85 7.57 43.99
CA LEU A 488 12.51 8.91 44.44
C LEU A 488 11.27 9.38 43.68
N GLY A 489 10.16 9.51 44.41
CA GLY A 489 8.90 10.06 43.93
C GLY A 489 8.87 11.59 44.00
N LYS A 490 7.67 12.16 44.15
CA LYS A 490 7.50 13.59 44.44
C LYS A 490 7.81 13.87 45.92
N PRO A 491 8.37 15.03 46.26
CA PRO A 491 8.64 15.34 47.66
C PRO A 491 7.34 15.56 48.46
N VAL A 492 7.31 15.10 49.70
CA VAL A 492 6.14 15.27 50.59
C VAL A 492 6.07 16.68 51.21
N ASP A 493 7.24 17.30 51.42
CA ASP A 493 7.40 18.64 51.97
C ASP A 493 8.71 19.28 51.51
N ASP A 494 8.93 20.54 51.89
CA ASP A 494 10.14 21.31 51.54
C ASP A 494 11.44 20.66 52.08
N GLY A 495 11.37 20.01 53.24
CA GLY A 495 12.51 19.33 53.85
C GLY A 495 12.91 18.08 53.06
N ASP A 496 11.91 17.34 52.60
CA ASP A 496 12.03 16.17 51.73
C ASP A 496 12.62 16.55 50.37
N ALA A 497 12.11 17.64 49.76
CA ALA A 497 12.66 18.19 48.52
C ALA A 497 14.15 18.56 48.66
N ALA A 498 14.51 19.23 49.74
CA ALA A 498 15.90 19.59 50.01
C ALA A 498 16.79 18.35 50.26
N ARG A 499 16.27 17.29 50.91
CA ARG A 499 17.00 16.03 51.08
C ARG A 499 17.27 15.37 49.72
N MET A 500 16.23 15.19 48.89
CA MET A 500 16.37 14.59 47.56
C MET A 500 17.40 15.34 46.70
N LEU A 501 17.35 16.67 46.70
CA LEU A 501 18.31 17.50 45.95
C LEU A 501 19.75 17.35 46.46
N ARG A 502 19.96 17.22 47.78
CA ARG A 502 21.30 16.95 48.34
C ARG A 502 21.80 15.55 47.97
N ASP A 503 20.92 14.55 47.98
CA ASP A 503 21.26 13.17 47.65
C ASP A 503 21.64 13.01 46.17
N LEU A 504 21.02 13.79 45.28
CA LEU A 504 21.27 13.78 43.84
C LEU A 504 22.45 14.68 43.41
N ARG A 505 22.84 15.68 44.22
CA ARG A 505 23.88 16.66 43.89
C ARG A 505 25.18 16.01 43.41
N GLY A 506 25.66 16.45 42.26
CA GLY A 506 26.92 15.98 41.66
C GLY A 506 26.94 14.49 41.24
N ARG A 507 25.79 13.81 41.26
CA ARG A 507 25.70 12.35 41.00
C ARG A 507 24.95 12.05 39.71
N GLU A 508 25.20 10.85 39.18
CA GLU A 508 24.42 10.27 38.08
C GLU A 508 23.28 9.44 38.65
N HIS A 509 22.09 9.58 38.08
CA HIS A 509 20.90 8.79 38.40
C HIS A 509 20.09 8.47 37.15
N ARG A 510 19.14 7.54 37.27
CA ARG A 510 18.25 7.14 36.18
C ARG A 510 16.90 7.86 36.32
N VAL A 511 16.35 8.26 35.19
CA VAL A 511 14.98 8.77 35.07
C VAL A 511 14.22 7.85 34.13
N ILE A 512 13.16 7.25 34.66
CA ILE A 512 12.35 6.26 33.96
C ILE A 512 10.96 6.85 33.82
N THR A 513 10.49 7.03 32.59
CA THR A 513 9.09 7.38 32.33
C THR A 513 8.41 6.23 31.61
N ALA A 514 7.31 5.77 32.17
CA ALA A 514 6.41 4.81 31.54
C ALA A 514 5.19 5.52 30.96
N VAL A 515 4.63 4.93 29.91
CA VAL A 515 3.39 5.33 29.27
C VAL A 515 2.49 4.11 29.11
N ALA A 516 1.19 4.32 29.29
CA ALA A 516 0.18 3.29 29.14
C ALA A 516 -0.98 3.82 28.29
N LEU A 517 -1.47 2.99 27.37
CA LEU A 517 -2.71 3.23 26.63
C LEU A 517 -3.79 2.29 27.15
N VAL A 518 -5.00 2.82 27.31
CA VAL A 518 -6.20 2.06 27.66
C VAL A 518 -7.33 2.46 26.71
N ASP A 519 -7.90 1.49 25.99
CA ASP A 519 -9.15 1.69 25.25
C ASP A 519 -10.30 1.71 26.27
N ALA A 520 -11.03 2.83 26.36
CA ALA A 520 -12.09 2.98 27.35
C ALA A 520 -13.33 2.12 27.06
N ALA A 521 -13.55 1.68 25.82
CA ALA A 521 -14.67 0.83 25.45
C ALA A 521 -14.37 -0.66 25.73
N THR A 522 -13.16 -1.12 25.41
CA THR A 522 -12.81 -2.55 25.51
C THR A 522 -12.01 -2.90 26.77
N GLY A 523 -11.37 -1.91 27.41
CA GLY A 523 -10.42 -2.12 28.49
C GLY A 523 -9.08 -2.71 28.04
N GLU A 524 -8.85 -2.85 26.72
CA GLU A 524 -7.57 -3.26 26.16
C GLU A 524 -6.45 -2.32 26.65
N THR A 525 -5.28 -2.86 26.96
CA THR A 525 -4.17 -2.08 27.51
C THR A 525 -2.85 -2.38 26.82
N ALA A 526 -2.01 -1.37 26.64
CA ALA A 526 -0.63 -1.55 26.24
C ALA A 526 0.29 -0.58 26.97
N GLU A 527 1.52 -1.01 27.23
CA GLU A 527 2.48 -0.25 28.04
C GLU A 527 3.85 -0.20 27.35
N ALA A 528 4.58 0.88 27.59
CA ALA A 528 5.97 1.04 27.20
C ALA A 528 6.70 1.94 28.20
N TYR A 529 8.02 1.90 28.21
CA TYR A 529 8.82 2.79 29.04
C TYR A 529 10.10 3.22 28.33
N ARG A 530 10.70 4.28 28.83
CA ARG A 530 12.03 4.74 28.42
C ARG A 530 12.84 5.05 29.68
N ALA A 531 14.15 4.79 29.63
CA ALA A 531 15.08 5.17 30.67
C ALA A 531 16.13 6.13 30.10
N SER A 532 16.53 7.14 30.88
CA SER A 532 17.62 8.07 30.56
C SER A 532 18.46 8.30 31.81
N ARG A 533 19.70 8.74 31.64
CA ARG A 533 20.60 9.08 32.74
C ARG A 533 20.76 10.59 32.82
N VAL A 534 20.75 11.11 34.03
CA VAL A 534 20.96 12.53 34.30
C VAL A 534 22.13 12.64 35.27
N VAL A 535 23.07 13.52 34.97
CA VAL A 535 24.15 13.89 35.87
C VAL A 535 23.81 15.26 36.44
N MET A 536 23.68 15.36 37.75
CA MET A 536 23.40 16.65 38.40
C MET A 536 24.63 17.54 38.42
N ARG A 537 24.40 18.84 38.43
CA ARG A 537 25.41 19.83 38.75
C ARG A 537 25.75 19.75 40.25
N ASP A 538 26.93 20.23 40.61
CA ASP A 538 27.31 20.45 41.99
C ASP A 538 26.83 21.83 42.47
N TYR A 539 25.53 21.94 42.79
CA TYR A 539 24.88 23.18 43.27
C TYR A 539 25.00 23.35 44.79
N THR A 540 24.95 24.60 45.27
CA THR A 540 25.10 24.91 46.70
C THR A 540 23.80 24.70 47.49
N ASP A 541 23.91 24.61 48.82
CA ASP A 541 22.72 24.53 49.68
C ASP A 541 21.85 25.79 49.61
N ASP A 542 22.45 26.95 49.30
CA ASP A 542 21.71 28.20 49.05
C ASP A 542 20.85 28.12 47.77
N GLU A 543 21.39 27.50 46.71
CA GLU A 543 20.65 27.26 45.47
C GLU A 543 19.49 26.26 45.70
N ILE A 544 19.71 25.21 46.50
CA ILE A 544 18.65 24.26 46.91
C ILE A 544 17.55 25.01 47.67
N ALA A 545 17.90 25.82 48.67
CA ALA A 545 16.95 26.56 49.47
C ALA A 545 16.11 27.53 48.61
N ALA A 546 16.75 28.24 47.67
CA ALA A 546 16.07 29.15 46.75
C ALA A 546 15.10 28.40 45.80
N TYR A 547 15.52 27.24 45.29
CA TYR A 547 14.68 26.44 44.40
C TYR A 547 13.50 25.80 45.13
N VAL A 548 13.69 25.26 46.33
CA VAL A 548 12.60 24.75 47.18
C VAL A 548 11.62 25.86 47.54
N ALA A 549 12.11 27.04 47.95
CA ALA A 549 11.26 28.20 48.27
C ALA A 549 10.41 28.70 47.09
N SER A 550 10.79 28.38 45.84
CA SER A 550 9.98 28.71 44.67
C SER A 550 8.73 27.83 44.51
N GLY A 551 8.65 26.71 45.24
CA GLY A 551 7.59 25.70 45.09
C GLY A 551 7.68 24.85 43.81
N ALA A 552 8.58 25.21 42.88
CA ALA A 552 8.80 24.50 41.63
C ALA A 552 9.12 22.99 41.76
N PRO A 553 9.83 22.49 42.79
CA PRO A 553 10.17 21.06 42.85
C PRO A 553 9.03 20.14 43.29
N MET A 554 7.94 20.69 43.86
CA MET A 554 6.96 19.90 44.62
C MET A 554 6.14 18.92 43.79
N ASP A 555 6.01 19.15 42.49
CA ASP A 555 5.24 18.30 41.59
C ASP A 555 6.11 17.46 40.65
N LYS A 556 7.41 17.32 40.98
CA LYS A 556 8.42 16.67 40.14
C LYS A 556 9.08 15.50 40.87
N ALA A 557 9.24 14.39 40.16
CA ALA A 557 9.96 13.23 40.68
C ALA A 557 11.44 13.58 40.94
N GLY A 558 11.96 13.19 42.11
CA GLY A 558 13.30 13.56 42.55
C GLY A 558 13.46 15.05 42.89
N ALA A 559 12.36 15.80 43.01
CA ALA A 559 12.33 17.21 43.37
C ALA A 559 13.11 18.15 42.42
N TYR A 560 13.19 17.83 41.12
CA TYR A 560 13.80 18.74 40.13
C TYR A 560 13.15 18.66 38.74
N GLY A 561 13.27 19.76 37.98
CA GLY A 561 12.92 19.82 36.56
C GLY A 561 14.15 20.14 35.71
N VAL A 562 14.53 19.25 34.79
CA VAL A 562 15.72 19.43 33.93
C VAL A 562 15.62 20.67 33.02
N GLN A 563 14.40 21.12 32.74
CA GLN A 563 14.06 22.30 31.95
C GLN A 563 14.07 23.61 32.74
N ASP A 564 14.22 23.56 34.07
CA ASP A 564 14.12 24.76 34.91
C ASP A 564 15.38 25.61 34.75
N GLU A 565 15.35 26.59 33.84
CA GLU A 565 16.51 27.41 33.45
C GLU A 565 17.12 28.20 34.62
N ALA A 566 16.28 28.64 35.58
CA ALA A 566 16.73 29.41 36.73
C ALA A 566 17.59 28.60 37.71
N PHE A 567 17.27 27.30 37.89
CA PHE A 567 18.02 26.42 38.78
C PHE A 567 19.12 25.64 38.04
N ALA A 568 18.86 25.29 36.77
CA ALA A 568 19.74 24.51 35.92
C ALA A 568 20.36 23.29 36.66
N PRO A 569 19.52 22.30 37.05
CA PRO A 569 19.93 21.24 37.97
C PRO A 569 20.93 20.26 37.36
N ALA A 570 20.87 20.01 36.05
CA ALA A 570 21.64 18.97 35.38
C ALA A 570 22.88 19.54 34.69
N SER A 571 24.01 18.86 34.86
CA SER A 571 25.25 19.09 34.11
C SER A 571 25.33 18.25 32.84
N GLU A 572 24.59 17.15 32.74
CA GLU A 572 24.50 16.33 31.53
C GLU A 572 23.19 15.51 31.50
N VAL A 573 22.60 15.33 30.31
CA VAL A 573 21.49 14.41 30.07
C VAL A 573 21.89 13.40 29.00
N ARG A 574 22.02 12.13 29.38
CA ARG A 574 22.33 11.02 28.48
C ARG A 574 21.07 10.21 28.20
N GLY A 575 20.54 10.33 26.99
CA GLY A 575 19.34 9.61 26.57
C GLY A 575 18.28 10.54 26.02
N CYS A 576 17.00 10.25 26.29
CA CYS A 576 15.89 11.01 25.77
C CYS A 576 15.54 12.15 26.73
N TYR A 577 15.70 13.40 26.28
CA TYR A 577 15.34 14.56 27.09
C TYR A 577 13.84 14.60 27.42
N LEU A 578 12.96 14.32 26.44
CA LEU A 578 11.51 14.28 26.68
C LEU A 578 11.08 13.17 27.66
N ASN A 579 11.85 12.07 27.74
CA ASN A 579 11.69 11.08 28.80
C ASN A 579 11.97 11.67 30.19
N VAL A 580 13.01 12.51 30.31
CA VAL A 580 13.35 13.18 31.58
C VAL A 580 12.31 14.22 31.96
N VAL A 581 11.79 14.98 31.00
CA VAL A 581 10.72 15.96 31.25
C VAL A 581 9.39 15.28 31.62
N GLY A 582 9.18 14.03 31.19
CA GLY A 582 8.12 13.16 31.67
C GLY A 582 7.13 12.66 30.63
N LEU A 583 7.43 12.76 29.33
CA LEU A 583 6.66 12.09 28.26
C LEU A 583 7.58 11.64 27.10
N PRO A 584 7.96 10.36 27.01
CA PRO A 584 8.76 9.85 25.92
C PRO A 584 7.91 9.73 24.64
N VAL A 585 7.82 10.82 23.87
CA VAL A 585 6.99 10.90 22.64
C VAL A 585 7.23 9.73 21.68
N CYS A 586 8.49 9.32 21.49
CA CYS A 586 8.83 8.26 20.55
C CYS A 586 8.27 6.89 20.97
N GLU A 587 8.32 6.59 22.27
CA GLU A 587 7.71 5.35 22.79
C GLU A 587 6.19 5.47 22.77
N THR A 588 5.65 6.67 23.01
CA THR A 588 4.21 6.93 22.96
C THR A 588 3.65 6.67 21.57
N LEU A 589 4.29 7.19 20.51
CA LEU A 589 3.85 6.99 19.12
C LEU A 589 3.98 5.52 18.68
N LYS A 590 5.10 4.84 19.03
CA LYS A 590 5.26 3.40 18.75
C LYS A 590 4.27 2.53 19.51
N LEU A 591 3.94 2.93 20.74
CA LEU A 591 2.92 2.25 21.52
C LEU A 591 1.55 2.42 20.87
N ALA A 592 1.21 3.64 20.47
CA ALA A 592 -0.05 3.95 19.77
C ALA A 592 -0.21 3.15 18.46
N GLU A 593 0.82 3.07 17.64
CA GLU A 593 0.81 2.29 16.40
C GLU A 593 0.57 0.79 16.67
N ARG A 594 1.30 0.21 17.63
CA ARG A 594 1.08 -1.19 18.07
C ARG A 594 -0.30 -1.41 18.69
N PHE A 595 -0.89 -0.36 19.25
CA PHE A 595 -2.24 -0.33 19.83
C PHE A 595 -3.33 -0.08 18.78
N GLY A 596 -2.97 -0.01 17.48
CA GLY A 596 -3.90 0.18 16.37
C GLY A 596 -4.37 1.62 16.17
N LEU A 597 -3.69 2.61 16.75
CA LEU A 597 -4.01 4.02 16.58
C LEU A 597 -3.16 4.68 15.49
N ARG A 598 -3.80 5.44 14.60
CA ARG A 598 -3.12 6.28 13.62
C ARG A 598 -2.98 7.72 14.15
N LEU A 599 -2.07 7.92 15.10
CA LEU A 599 -1.72 9.27 15.55
C LEU A 599 -0.81 9.96 14.52
N ARG A 600 -1.32 10.99 13.82
CA ARG A 600 -0.54 11.80 12.88
C ARG A 600 -0.23 13.19 13.46
N PRO A 601 0.99 13.45 13.96
CA PRO A 601 1.37 14.77 14.44
C PRO A 601 1.22 15.82 13.33
N ARG A 602 0.54 16.93 13.64
CA ARG A 602 0.39 18.07 12.72
C ARG A 602 1.48 19.09 13.06
N LEU A 603 2.69 18.82 12.59
CA LEU A 603 3.78 19.80 12.70
C LEU A 603 3.65 20.81 11.55
N PRO A 604 3.76 22.12 11.80
CA PRO A 604 3.88 23.09 10.71
C PRO A 604 5.17 22.79 9.93
N LEU A 605 5.04 22.57 8.62
CA LEU A 605 6.11 22.17 7.68
C LEU A 605 7.22 23.23 7.48
N ASN A 606 7.25 24.31 8.27
CA ASN A 606 7.98 25.52 7.91
C ASN A 606 8.29 26.47 9.08
N GLU A 607 8.25 26.00 10.33
CA GLU A 607 8.86 26.73 11.45
C GLU A 607 10.11 25.99 11.92
N SER A 608 11.26 26.68 11.85
CA SER A 608 12.50 26.22 12.41
C SER A 608 12.29 25.94 13.90
N TRP A 609 12.86 24.83 14.37
CA TRP A 609 12.87 24.38 15.77
C TRP A 609 13.62 25.36 16.72
N GLU A 610 13.86 26.60 16.30
CA GLU A 610 14.70 27.62 16.93
C GLU A 610 14.05 28.28 18.15
N GLN A 611 12.73 28.13 18.37
CA GLN A 611 12.05 28.68 19.55
C GLN A 611 12.07 27.75 20.78
N TRP A 612 12.89 26.69 20.79
CA TRP A 612 13.09 25.82 21.95
C TRP A 612 14.56 25.87 22.41
N PRO A 613 14.90 26.47 23.57
CA PRO A 613 16.30 26.68 23.94
C PRO A 613 17.14 25.43 24.30
N ALA A 614 16.62 24.19 24.24
CA ALA A 614 17.32 23.03 24.83
C ALA A 614 17.29 21.70 24.05
N LEU A 615 16.75 21.65 22.82
CA LEU A 615 16.54 20.39 22.09
C LEU A 615 17.12 20.42 20.68
N GLU A 616 18.43 20.68 20.54
CA GLU A 616 19.08 20.60 19.22
C GLU A 616 19.12 19.17 18.62
N ARG A 617 18.74 18.11 19.36
CA ARG A 617 18.61 16.74 18.80
C ARG A 617 17.56 15.86 19.48
N CYS A 618 16.37 15.73 18.88
CA CYS A 618 15.53 14.52 18.95
C CYS A 618 14.39 14.57 17.90
N PRO A 619 14.38 13.74 16.85
CA PRO A 619 13.14 13.56 16.08
C PRO A 619 12.10 12.67 16.77
N ALA A 620 12.41 11.80 17.74
CA ALA A 620 12.86 10.42 17.49
C ALA A 620 14.36 10.09 17.51
N CYS A 621 15.10 10.81 18.36
CA CYS A 621 16.41 10.43 18.93
C CYS A 621 17.52 10.05 17.94
N THR A 622 18.31 11.04 17.49
CA THR A 622 19.66 10.82 16.95
C THR A 622 20.65 11.82 17.55
N GLY A 623 21.36 11.42 18.62
CA GLY A 623 22.58 12.09 19.10
C GLY A 623 22.50 12.75 20.48
N GLN A 624 23.55 12.52 21.28
CA GLN A 624 23.75 13.02 22.65
C GLN A 624 23.63 14.55 22.74
N VAL A 625 22.94 15.04 23.78
CA VAL A 625 22.79 16.47 24.10
C VAL A 625 23.71 16.80 25.27
N HIS A 626 24.69 17.68 25.07
CA HIS A 626 25.43 18.31 26.15
C HIS A 626 24.79 19.67 26.47
N PRO A 627 24.54 20.02 27.74
CA PRO A 627 24.06 21.35 28.07
C PRO A 627 25.13 22.41 27.76
N LYS A 628 24.70 23.56 27.21
CA LYS A 628 25.60 24.69 26.94
C LYS A 628 26.22 25.19 28.26
N PRO A 629 27.54 25.41 28.32
CA PRO A 629 28.15 26.04 29.49
C PRO A 629 27.64 27.48 29.63
N LEU A 630 27.24 27.86 30.85
CA LEU A 630 26.88 29.23 31.20
C LEU A 630 28.07 30.15 30.90
N SER A 631 27.91 31.04 29.92
CA SER A 631 28.84 32.13 29.70
C SER A 631 28.73 33.11 30.87
N GLY A 632 29.75 33.15 31.73
CA GLY A 632 29.77 34.10 32.83
C GLY A 632 31.10 34.21 33.57
N ARG A 633 31.93 35.16 33.12
CA ARG A 633 33.03 35.92 33.80
C ARG A 633 34.34 35.87 32.99
N SER A 634 35.08 36.95 32.76
CA SER A 634 34.86 38.39 32.86
C SER A 634 35.95 39.01 31.96
N LYS A 635 35.65 40.08 31.21
CA LYS A 635 36.70 40.98 30.71
C LYS A 635 36.76 42.16 31.68
N ARG A 636 37.89 42.22 32.40
CA ARG A 636 38.36 43.24 33.33
C ARG A 636 37.74 43.25 34.71
#